data_AF-A0A3G6TC04-F1
#
_entry.id   AF-A0A3G6TC04-F1
#
_cell.length_a   1.000
_cell.length_b   1.000
_cell.length_c   1.000
_cell.angle_alpha   90.00
_cell.angle_beta   90.00
_cell.angle_gamma   90.00
#
_symmetry.space_group_name_H-M   'P 1'
#
loop_
_entity.id
_entity.type
_entity.pdbx_description
1 polymer ?
#
loop_
_entity_poly.entity_id
_entity_poly.type
_entity_poly.pdbx_seq_one_letter_code
_entity_poly.pdbx_strand_id
1 'polypeptide(L)'
;MELLDANYKPIPKGKKLSYKDTIIARAYCVEMFGMNIAFTLWEDDAQGEGHNPTVNALNKINPVPVLSRVNEKGMAEAVFRLPFYTMAVLIANAHTASGDKSEGATHEYYVTADVVSKHIQKASPNVNVVNPTHNPEPPRKREVPKGHTPSPAKPKTTPALEKPKPKPDGNSAKFPVTTGGKKSDDPQGKILSAEFVDKAGNRLHSSKVGTTVRIKIVAKEMKGKKVKVKIWEEDNIKWTHDMIFENDCILIGDNNYLNNVQLTKQMFDKANDGGSDSAKQDYFIEVIHNDTSVKSVVMPVSVDAEPTRVESGDSATAVKKTKLKFDKVVGLGKEAILHITSEIATEITVDKNGKITSYPDYGGYNGMNEYKEGNKIYTKKLANGKSAFPLYKMYIYRGNKTGEAVQKLKQDIENKTHENAETTVLTVARHAQTNNKNYGSEGPLPPNTITTLYRIRYMQAWNHAKKESFRYRIVSDNTSNMKPLNDTKKEVSSGAMSLGNRGSISIDPWSSAGLIGCIGIRNSDGKVHSSCEKEYPNQDKENYKFIYHALNNYLETIIPELTGVYGRRGYSSNGKVAVVASRYEEEVKVFVLTDLLPELNNCKLNLKKDGREKFYDEFGESAIKMVENQKKSNKFKGLYIIAQRRQENGLSLTVPNNNPMNIKDSGDLGKSDLYTKEVFNGKEVYINDGFGKFSSVEKGFEGYLKLLNRNFNDAYTAILDDSKTIDDFLSGMQDTGKKGAYATDPNYKTSIKGIFNGVVKDYKEILNYRLCKEKLEEGKNKIKKDIELLNKLK
;
A
#
# COMPACT_ATOMS: atom_id res chain seq x y z
N MET A 1 12.21 33.67 -27.39
CA MET A 1 13.17 32.57 -27.61
C MET A 1 14.30 33.15 -28.42
N GLU A 2 15.54 32.82 -28.09
CA GLU A 2 16.73 33.35 -28.77
C GLU A 2 17.74 32.23 -29.02
N LEU A 3 18.60 32.43 -30.03
CA LEU A 3 19.73 31.56 -30.34
C LEU A 3 21.04 32.29 -30.06
N LEU A 4 21.93 31.60 -29.33
CA LEU A 4 23.23 32.11 -28.89
C LEU A 4 24.35 31.22 -29.43
N ASP A 5 25.55 31.78 -29.60
CA ASP A 5 26.74 30.98 -29.90
C ASP A 5 27.33 30.33 -28.64
N ALA A 6 28.41 29.56 -28.82
CA ALA A 6 29.10 28.83 -27.74
C ALA A 6 29.59 29.71 -26.58
N ASN A 7 29.66 31.04 -26.75
CA ASN A 7 30.04 32.02 -25.73
C ASN A 7 28.80 32.70 -25.08
N TYR A 8 27.60 32.15 -25.29
CA TYR A 8 26.30 32.70 -24.86
C TYR A 8 25.99 34.10 -25.40
N LYS A 9 26.60 34.52 -26.52
CA LYS A 9 26.29 35.77 -27.22
C LYS A 9 25.21 35.55 -28.28
N PRO A 10 24.20 36.43 -28.42
CA PRO A 10 23.19 36.31 -29.47
C PRO A 10 23.78 36.23 -30.87
N ILE A 11 23.24 35.34 -31.70
CA ILE A 11 23.66 35.17 -33.09
C ILE A 11 22.99 36.28 -33.93
N PRO A 12 23.75 37.19 -34.57
CA PRO A 12 23.16 38.25 -35.41
C PRO A 12 22.45 37.68 -36.63
N LYS A 13 21.31 38.25 -37.04
CA LYS A 13 20.59 37.83 -38.26
C LYS A 13 21.54 37.92 -39.48
N GLY A 14 21.64 36.84 -40.24
CA GLY A 14 22.57 36.72 -41.38
C GLY A 14 24.01 36.32 -41.05
N LYS A 15 24.40 36.12 -39.77
CA LYS A 15 25.71 35.53 -39.42
C LYS A 15 25.73 34.07 -39.90
N LYS A 16 26.57 33.78 -40.89
CA LYS A 16 26.79 32.41 -41.37
C LYS A 16 27.59 31.61 -40.33
N LEU A 17 27.06 30.46 -39.93
CA LEU A 17 27.66 29.50 -39.01
C LEU A 17 28.31 28.34 -39.77
N SER A 18 29.16 27.56 -39.11
CA SER A 18 29.72 26.30 -39.60
C SER A 18 29.05 25.10 -38.94
N TYR A 19 29.01 23.95 -39.62
CA TYR A 19 28.74 22.65 -38.97
C TYR A 19 29.74 22.27 -37.87
N LYS A 20 30.80 23.06 -37.67
CA LYS A 20 31.74 22.95 -36.53
C LYS A 20 31.27 23.70 -35.28
N ASP A 21 30.26 24.55 -35.38
CA ASP A 21 29.80 25.43 -34.31
C ASP A 21 28.78 24.78 -33.36
N THR A 22 28.36 25.52 -32.34
CA THR A 22 27.33 25.13 -31.36
C THR A 22 26.30 26.25 -31.23
N ILE A 23 25.03 25.88 -31.33
CA ILE A 23 23.86 26.76 -31.15
C ILE A 23 23.27 26.47 -29.77
N ILE A 24 23.04 27.51 -28.97
CA ILE A 24 22.35 27.41 -27.68
C ILE A 24 21.00 28.10 -27.80
N ALA A 25 19.91 27.35 -27.63
CA ALA A 25 18.55 27.88 -27.68
C ALA A 25 18.04 28.18 -26.26
N ARG A 26 17.63 29.42 -26.00
CA ARG A 26 17.06 29.86 -24.72
C ARG A 26 15.58 30.20 -24.84
N ALA A 27 14.76 29.57 -23.99
CA ALA A 27 13.37 29.92 -23.76
C ALA A 27 13.23 30.71 -22.44
N TYR A 28 12.33 31.68 -22.45
CA TYR A 28 11.93 32.48 -21.28
C TYR A 28 10.46 32.15 -20.97
N CYS A 29 10.18 31.73 -19.74
CA CYS A 29 8.99 30.98 -19.37
C CYS A 29 8.40 31.50 -18.04
N VAL A 30 7.27 32.21 -18.10
CA VAL A 30 6.59 32.84 -16.97
C VAL A 30 5.60 31.87 -16.30
N GLU A 31 5.61 31.78 -14.97
CA GLU A 31 4.85 30.77 -14.20
C GLU A 31 5.19 29.31 -14.56
N MET A 32 6.45 29.03 -14.95
CA MET A 32 6.87 27.71 -15.43
C MET A 32 8.00 27.02 -14.65
N PHE A 33 8.42 27.59 -13.51
CA PHE A 33 9.53 27.06 -12.72
C PHE A 33 9.39 25.54 -12.45
N GLY A 34 10.45 24.79 -12.75
CA GLY A 34 10.50 23.35 -12.52
C GLY A 34 9.81 22.46 -13.57
N MET A 35 9.12 23.01 -14.59
CA MET A 35 8.68 22.23 -15.75
C MET A 35 9.84 21.98 -16.73
N ASN A 36 9.73 20.91 -17.52
CA ASN A 36 10.64 20.62 -18.63
C ASN A 36 10.10 21.21 -19.93
N ILE A 37 10.93 21.94 -20.66
CA ILE A 37 10.69 22.40 -22.03
C ILE A 37 11.42 21.44 -22.97
N ALA A 38 10.76 20.97 -24.01
CA ALA A 38 11.37 20.14 -25.04
C ALA A 38 11.88 21.02 -26.20
N PHE A 39 13.15 20.89 -26.56
CA PHE A 39 13.74 21.66 -27.66
C PHE A 39 14.05 20.75 -28.86
N THR A 40 13.62 21.17 -30.05
CA THR A 40 13.89 20.45 -31.31
C THR A 40 14.51 21.40 -32.33
N LEU A 41 15.66 21.01 -32.88
CA LEU A 41 16.33 21.66 -34.00
C LEU A 41 15.78 21.09 -35.31
N TRP A 42 15.36 22.00 -36.18
CA TRP A 42 14.77 21.73 -37.48
C TRP A 42 15.56 22.47 -38.55
N GLU A 43 15.70 21.84 -39.71
CA GLU A 43 16.00 22.52 -40.98
C GLU A 43 14.67 23.14 -41.51
N ASP A 44 14.72 24.22 -42.32
CA ASP A 44 13.56 25.01 -42.75
C ASP A 44 13.38 25.15 -44.29
N ASP A 45 13.11 24.05 -45.00
CA ASP A 45 12.64 24.03 -46.40
C ASP A 45 11.32 24.79 -46.70
N ALA A 46 10.76 25.54 -45.74
CA ALA A 46 9.53 26.29 -45.90
C ALA A 46 9.74 27.58 -46.73
N GLN A 47 8.92 27.79 -47.76
CA GLN A 47 9.09 28.91 -48.70
C GLN A 47 8.67 30.28 -48.09
N GLY A 48 9.62 30.95 -47.42
CA GLY A 48 9.47 32.28 -46.80
C GLY A 48 9.84 32.29 -45.31
N GLU A 49 9.79 33.45 -44.63
CA GLU A 49 10.09 33.54 -43.18
C GLU A 49 8.95 32.97 -42.29
N GLY A 50 8.53 31.71 -42.53
CA GLY A 50 7.40 31.08 -41.84
C GLY A 50 7.43 29.55 -41.88
N HIS A 51 7.96 28.95 -40.81
CA HIS A 51 8.13 27.50 -40.67
C HIS A 51 6.81 26.73 -40.86
N ASN A 52 6.84 25.64 -41.63
CA ASN A 52 5.66 24.84 -41.95
C ASN A 52 5.78 23.42 -41.34
N PRO A 53 4.97 23.08 -40.31
CA PRO A 53 5.05 21.77 -39.63
C PRO A 53 4.74 20.55 -40.50
N THR A 54 4.16 20.72 -41.70
CA THR A 54 3.87 19.63 -42.64
C THR A 54 4.98 19.46 -43.68
N VAL A 55 5.65 20.53 -44.10
CA VAL A 55 6.83 20.47 -44.97
C VAL A 55 8.02 19.93 -44.16
N ASN A 56 8.33 20.58 -43.05
CA ASN A 56 9.52 20.32 -42.24
C ASN A 56 9.37 19.03 -41.38
N ALA A 57 8.32 18.25 -41.58
CA ALA A 57 7.95 17.10 -40.74
C ALA A 57 9.02 15.99 -40.70
N LEU A 58 9.85 15.89 -41.76
CA LEU A 58 10.96 14.94 -41.87
C LEU A 58 12.33 15.58 -41.56
N ASN A 59 12.40 16.92 -41.52
CA ASN A 59 13.63 17.73 -41.44
C ASN A 59 14.17 17.86 -40.00
N LYS A 60 13.91 16.86 -39.15
CA LYS A 60 14.16 16.89 -37.71
C LYS A 60 15.58 16.43 -37.38
N ILE A 61 16.46 17.37 -37.01
CA ILE A 61 17.89 17.11 -36.85
C ILE A 61 18.22 16.29 -35.58
N ASN A 62 17.46 16.50 -34.50
CA ASN A 62 17.52 15.64 -33.31
C ASN A 62 16.25 14.80 -33.19
N PRO A 63 16.30 13.47 -33.47
CA PRO A 63 15.13 12.59 -33.37
C PRO A 63 14.46 12.63 -31.98
N VAL A 64 15.26 12.71 -30.92
CA VAL A 64 14.82 12.90 -29.53
C VAL A 64 14.97 14.38 -29.15
N PRO A 65 13.89 15.08 -28.71
CA PRO A 65 13.97 16.46 -28.22
C PRO A 65 14.93 16.61 -27.02
N VAL A 66 15.69 17.70 -26.99
CA VAL A 66 16.55 18.04 -25.84
C VAL A 66 15.67 18.62 -24.74
N LEU A 67 15.49 17.89 -23.64
CA LEU A 67 14.71 18.37 -22.49
C LEU A 67 15.57 19.27 -21.60
N SER A 68 15.05 20.44 -21.24
CA SER A 68 15.69 21.37 -20.30
C SER A 68 14.69 21.94 -19.30
N ARG A 69 15.09 22.04 -18.04
CA ARG A 69 14.19 22.40 -16.93
C ARG A 69 14.22 23.90 -16.65
N VAL A 70 13.05 24.51 -16.56
CA VAL A 70 12.92 25.95 -16.26
C VAL A 70 13.48 26.24 -14.86
N ASN A 71 14.55 27.03 -14.81
CA ASN A 71 15.25 27.42 -13.60
C ASN A 71 14.54 28.57 -12.84
N GLU A 72 15.08 28.93 -11.67
CA GLU A 72 14.51 29.95 -10.75
C GLU A 72 14.36 31.34 -11.38
N LYS A 73 15.07 31.63 -12.48
CA LYS A 73 14.99 32.88 -13.25
C LYS A 73 13.99 32.81 -14.40
N GLY A 74 13.21 31.73 -14.50
CA GLY A 74 12.25 31.51 -15.58
C GLY A 74 12.89 31.15 -16.92
N MET A 75 14.10 30.59 -16.94
CA MET A 75 14.83 30.26 -18.18
C MET A 75 15.04 28.76 -18.35
N ALA A 76 14.93 28.26 -19.58
CA ALA A 76 15.35 26.91 -19.98
C ALA A 76 16.26 27.01 -21.21
N GLU A 77 17.29 26.17 -21.27
CA GLU A 77 18.36 26.24 -22.27
C GLU A 77 18.72 24.87 -22.84
N ALA A 78 18.83 24.75 -24.17
CA ALA A 78 19.26 23.53 -24.87
C ALA A 78 20.48 23.82 -25.76
N VAL A 79 21.44 22.88 -25.79
CA VAL A 79 22.73 23.04 -26.48
C VAL A 79 22.83 22.06 -27.65
N PHE A 80 22.82 22.58 -28.87
CA PHE A 80 22.91 21.84 -30.12
C PHE A 80 24.32 21.96 -30.70
N ARG A 81 25.10 20.88 -30.60
CA ARG A 81 26.46 20.80 -31.16
C ARG A 81 26.38 20.22 -32.56
N LEU A 82 26.49 21.06 -33.59
CA LEU A 82 26.35 20.64 -34.99
C LEU A 82 27.27 19.46 -35.41
N PRO A 83 28.52 19.33 -34.90
CA PRO A 83 29.37 18.16 -35.20
C PRO A 83 28.79 16.80 -34.79
N PHE A 84 27.86 16.76 -33.83
CA PHE A 84 27.31 15.51 -33.32
C PHE A 84 26.07 15.04 -34.12
N TYR A 85 25.51 15.91 -34.96
CA TYR A 85 24.46 15.54 -35.91
C TYR A 85 25.12 15.24 -37.26
N THR A 86 25.87 14.14 -37.33
CA THR A 86 26.68 13.76 -38.50
C THR A 86 25.86 13.58 -39.79
N MET A 87 24.55 13.32 -39.67
CA MET A 87 23.61 13.23 -40.79
C MET A 87 22.96 14.58 -41.17
N ALA A 88 23.19 15.67 -40.42
CA ALA A 88 22.47 16.95 -40.64
C ALA A 88 22.74 17.58 -42.01
N VAL A 89 23.95 17.42 -42.55
CA VAL A 89 24.30 17.83 -43.91
C VAL A 89 23.53 17.00 -44.95
N LEU A 90 23.36 15.69 -44.70
CA LEU A 90 22.64 14.81 -45.62
C LEU A 90 21.12 15.06 -45.58
N ILE A 91 20.55 15.30 -44.39
CA ILE A 91 19.14 15.68 -44.23
C ILE A 91 18.87 17.00 -44.96
N ALA A 92 19.74 18.01 -44.77
CA ALA A 92 19.62 19.31 -45.41
C ALA A 92 20.06 19.36 -46.90
N ASN A 93 20.44 18.23 -47.51
CA ASN A 93 20.64 18.09 -48.96
C ASN A 93 19.76 16.96 -49.55
N ALA A 94 18.70 16.55 -48.83
CA ALA A 94 17.77 15.51 -49.28
C ALA A 94 16.40 16.04 -49.75
N HIS A 95 16.10 17.32 -49.53
CA HIS A 95 14.74 17.84 -49.56
C HIS A 95 14.57 19.18 -50.30
N THR A 96 15.37 19.39 -51.35
CA THR A 96 15.43 20.63 -52.13
C THR A 96 14.08 21.30 -52.35
N ALA A 97 13.94 22.49 -51.75
CA ALA A 97 12.71 23.25 -51.66
C ALA A 97 12.00 23.38 -53.02
N SER A 98 10.68 23.15 -53.03
CA SER A 98 9.93 22.83 -54.24
C SER A 98 9.93 23.96 -55.28
N GLY A 99 10.87 23.88 -56.23
CA GLY A 99 11.10 24.87 -57.29
C GLY A 99 12.58 25.17 -57.55
N ASP A 100 13.45 24.94 -56.58
CA ASP A 100 14.90 25.19 -56.70
C ASP A 100 15.68 23.98 -57.22
N LYS A 101 16.88 24.25 -57.76
CA LYS A 101 17.79 23.24 -58.34
C LYS A 101 18.89 22.77 -57.38
N SER A 102 19.04 23.44 -56.25
CA SER A 102 20.10 23.23 -55.26
C SER A 102 19.73 23.95 -53.98
N GLU A 103 20.12 23.40 -52.84
CA GLU A 103 19.97 23.98 -51.49
C GLU A 103 20.72 25.31 -51.29
N GLY A 104 21.50 25.75 -52.29
CA GLY A 104 22.27 26.97 -52.23
C GLY A 104 23.42 26.91 -51.21
N ALA A 105 24.02 28.07 -50.96
CA ALA A 105 25.27 28.19 -50.20
C ALA A 105 25.12 28.08 -48.66
N THR A 106 23.89 27.96 -48.15
CA THR A 106 23.58 27.87 -46.72
C THR A 106 22.24 27.20 -46.50
N HIS A 107 22.18 26.20 -45.62
CA HIS A 107 20.92 25.67 -45.09
C HIS A 107 20.42 26.56 -43.95
N GLU A 108 19.10 26.62 -43.73
CA GLU A 108 18.51 27.40 -42.65
C GLU A 108 18.06 26.49 -41.49
N TYR A 109 18.32 26.94 -40.26
CA TYR A 109 17.99 26.17 -39.06
C TYR A 109 17.26 27.01 -38.03
N TYR A 110 16.21 26.44 -37.43
CA TYR A 110 15.49 27.02 -36.29
C TYR A 110 15.26 25.97 -35.21
N VAL A 111 14.86 26.42 -34.01
CA VAL A 111 14.57 25.55 -32.88
C VAL A 111 13.16 25.83 -32.38
N THR A 112 12.34 24.78 -32.19
CA THR A 112 11.07 24.88 -31.43
C THR A 112 11.31 24.62 -29.96
N ALA A 113 10.64 25.38 -29.11
CA ALA A 113 10.49 25.12 -27.68
C ALA A 113 9.04 24.71 -27.40
N ASP A 114 8.86 23.47 -26.93
CA ASP A 114 7.59 22.76 -26.86
C ASP A 114 7.22 22.38 -25.42
N VAL A 115 5.96 22.60 -25.06
CA VAL A 115 5.34 22.21 -23.79
C VAL A 115 4.06 21.42 -24.10
N VAL A 116 4.26 20.13 -24.35
CA VAL A 116 3.24 19.21 -24.89
C VAL A 116 1.97 19.18 -24.02
N SER A 117 2.12 19.16 -22.70
CA SER A 117 1.00 19.16 -21.74
C SER A 117 0.19 20.46 -21.68
N LYS A 118 0.62 21.53 -22.37
CA LYS A 118 -0.11 22.79 -22.50
C LYS A 118 -0.45 23.16 -23.96
N HIS A 119 -0.06 22.33 -24.93
CA HIS A 119 -0.12 22.65 -26.37
C HIS A 119 0.55 23.99 -26.74
N ILE A 120 1.60 24.40 -26.00
CA ILE A 120 2.37 25.61 -26.30
C ILE A 120 3.62 25.21 -27.07
N GLN A 121 3.74 25.71 -28.30
CA GLN A 121 4.96 25.65 -29.12
C GLN A 121 5.40 27.09 -29.44
N LYS A 122 6.71 27.35 -29.45
CA LYS A 122 7.26 28.61 -29.97
C LYS A 122 8.61 28.39 -30.65
N ALA A 123 8.77 28.93 -31.86
CA ALA A 123 10.01 28.85 -32.62
C ALA A 123 11.00 29.98 -32.30
N SER A 124 12.26 29.78 -32.68
CA SER A 124 13.28 30.83 -32.84
C SER A 124 13.26 31.40 -34.26
N PRO A 125 13.92 32.55 -34.51
CA PRO A 125 14.34 32.93 -35.86
C PRO A 125 15.31 31.90 -36.47
N ASN A 126 15.43 31.92 -37.79
CA ASN A 126 16.38 31.09 -38.54
C ASN A 126 17.83 31.58 -38.36
N VAL A 127 18.78 30.64 -38.42
CA VAL A 127 20.21 30.88 -38.54
C VAL A 127 20.81 30.05 -39.68
N ASN A 128 21.62 30.69 -40.50
CA ASN A 128 22.15 30.11 -41.73
C ASN A 128 23.48 29.38 -41.47
N VAL A 129 23.55 28.08 -41.77
CA VAL A 129 24.79 27.29 -41.68
C VAL A 129 25.33 27.07 -43.09
N VAL A 130 26.62 27.34 -43.31
CA VAL A 130 27.28 27.18 -44.63
C VAL A 130 27.15 25.75 -45.12
N ASN A 131 26.58 25.57 -46.33
CA ASN A 131 26.51 24.28 -46.99
C ASN A 131 27.92 23.86 -47.45
N PRO A 132 28.52 22.79 -46.89
CA PRO A 132 29.89 22.38 -47.24
C PRO A 132 29.99 21.69 -48.61
N THR A 133 28.86 21.33 -49.23
CA THR A 133 28.78 20.59 -50.49
C THR A 133 28.27 21.44 -51.67
N HIS A 134 27.95 22.72 -51.45
CA HIS A 134 27.46 23.62 -52.50
C HIS A 134 28.56 24.04 -53.50
N ASN A 135 28.28 23.85 -54.79
CA ASN A 135 29.13 24.26 -55.91
C ASN A 135 28.34 25.25 -56.80
N PRO A 136 28.80 26.50 -57.01
CA PRO A 136 27.94 27.57 -57.57
C PRO A 136 27.69 27.46 -59.08
N GLU A 137 26.41 27.45 -59.50
CA GLU A 137 25.99 27.61 -60.89
C GLU A 137 25.83 29.09 -61.34
N PRO A 138 25.87 29.40 -62.66
CA PRO A 138 25.69 30.76 -63.16
C PRO A 138 24.23 31.30 -63.06
N PRO A 139 24.01 32.59 -62.78
CA PRO A 139 22.69 33.11 -62.37
C PRO A 139 21.75 33.48 -63.54
N ARG A 140 20.43 33.20 -63.42
CA ARG A 140 19.39 33.76 -64.33
C ARG A 140 17.94 33.86 -63.79
N LYS A 141 17.58 35.09 -63.37
CA LYS A 141 16.27 35.81 -63.44
C LYS A 141 14.98 35.21 -62.81
N ARG A 142 14.02 36.12 -62.52
CA ARG A 142 12.79 35.98 -61.70
C ARG A 142 11.51 35.87 -62.54
N GLU A 143 10.39 35.44 -61.93
CA GLU A 143 9.06 36.11 -62.08
C GLU A 143 8.09 35.84 -60.90
N VAL A 144 6.79 36.20 -60.97
CA VAL A 144 5.95 36.65 -59.81
C VAL A 144 4.51 36.04 -59.64
N PRO A 145 3.84 36.16 -58.45
CA PRO A 145 2.71 35.29 -58.03
C PRO A 145 1.29 35.93 -57.90
N LYS A 146 0.26 35.10 -57.55
CA LYS A 146 -1.13 35.38 -57.04
C LYS A 146 -1.78 34.05 -56.58
N GLY A 147 -2.83 33.92 -55.72
CA GLY A 147 -3.75 34.83 -54.99
C GLY A 147 -4.46 34.11 -53.79
N HIS A 148 -5.56 34.63 -53.20
CA HIS A 148 -6.09 34.20 -51.85
C HIS A 148 -7.65 34.14 -51.70
N THR A 149 -8.12 33.57 -50.56
CA THR A 149 -9.44 33.71 -49.83
C THR A 149 -10.62 32.72 -50.13
N PRO A 150 -11.68 32.58 -49.27
CA PRO A 150 -11.72 32.34 -47.81
C PRO A 150 -12.77 31.26 -47.32
N SER A 151 -12.94 31.04 -46.00
CA SER A 151 -13.82 30.01 -45.36
C SER A 151 -15.16 30.51 -44.79
N PRO A 152 -16.13 29.61 -44.45
CA PRO A 152 -16.44 29.20 -43.04
C PRO A 152 -16.65 27.66 -42.91
N ALA A 153 -17.39 26.96 -42.00
CA ALA A 153 -18.35 27.23 -40.91
C ALA A 153 -18.43 26.05 -39.86
N LYS A 154 -19.44 26.00 -38.96
CA LYS A 154 -19.79 24.87 -38.01
C LYS A 154 -21.29 24.84 -37.66
N PRO A 155 -21.85 23.68 -37.24
CA PRO A 155 -22.58 23.58 -35.94
C PRO A 155 -22.27 22.30 -35.11
N LYS A 156 -23.01 22.04 -34.01
CA LYS A 156 -22.76 21.02 -32.94
C LYS A 156 -24.02 20.19 -32.61
N THR A 157 -23.87 18.98 -32.02
CA THR A 157 -24.55 18.55 -30.75
C THR A 157 -24.06 17.20 -30.18
N THR A 158 -24.29 16.98 -28.87
CA THR A 158 -24.01 15.80 -27.99
C THR A 158 -25.36 15.21 -27.44
N PRO A 159 -25.52 14.33 -26.40
CA PRO A 159 -24.60 13.66 -25.43
C PRO A 159 -24.88 12.17 -25.00
N ALA A 160 -23.99 11.59 -24.15
CA ALA A 160 -24.26 10.69 -22.98
C ALA A 160 -24.75 9.21 -23.18
N LEU A 161 -24.64 8.25 -22.22
CA LEU A 161 -24.09 8.22 -20.82
C LEU A 161 -23.39 6.86 -20.45
N GLU A 162 -23.10 6.60 -19.17
CA GLU A 162 -22.09 5.67 -18.61
C GLU A 162 -22.62 4.40 -17.88
N LYS A 163 -21.67 3.56 -17.38
CA LYS A 163 -21.84 2.65 -16.22
C LYS A 163 -21.48 3.37 -14.89
N PRO A 164 -22.02 2.96 -13.72
CA PRO A 164 -21.75 3.63 -12.43
C PRO A 164 -20.67 2.99 -11.54
N LYS A 165 -20.01 3.86 -10.76
CA LYS A 165 -19.25 3.62 -9.50
C LYS A 165 -19.53 4.84 -8.58
N PRO A 166 -19.09 4.90 -7.30
CA PRO A 166 -19.58 5.92 -6.35
C PRO A 166 -19.24 7.36 -6.77
N LYS A 167 -20.13 8.30 -6.44
CA LYS A 167 -20.07 9.73 -6.80
C LYS A 167 -20.36 10.59 -5.55
N PRO A 168 -19.99 11.89 -5.53
CA PRO A 168 -20.46 12.84 -4.51
C PRO A 168 -22.00 12.84 -4.41
N ASP A 169 -22.56 13.26 -3.28
CA ASP A 169 -24.02 13.30 -3.11
C ASP A 169 -24.63 14.27 -4.14
N GLY A 170 -25.67 13.83 -4.85
CA GLY A 170 -26.34 14.66 -5.85
C GLY A 170 -27.02 15.90 -5.26
N ASN A 171 -27.42 15.83 -3.99
CA ASN A 171 -28.25 16.84 -3.32
C ASN A 171 -27.49 17.70 -2.29
N SER A 172 -26.16 17.58 -2.19
CA SER A 172 -25.34 18.41 -1.30
C SER A 172 -24.89 19.73 -1.95
N ALA A 173 -24.80 20.80 -1.14
CA ALA A 173 -24.28 22.09 -1.59
C ALA A 173 -22.75 22.04 -1.78
N LYS A 174 -22.24 22.60 -2.89
CA LYS A 174 -20.83 22.53 -3.31
C LYS A 174 -20.36 23.91 -3.78
N PHE A 175 -19.30 24.42 -3.19
CA PHE A 175 -18.82 25.78 -3.39
C PHE A 175 -17.35 25.76 -3.86
N PRO A 176 -17.05 26.28 -5.07
CA PRO A 176 -15.70 26.21 -5.63
C PRO A 176 -14.75 27.18 -4.96
N VAL A 177 -13.55 26.69 -4.65
CA VAL A 177 -12.44 27.49 -4.09
C VAL A 177 -11.54 28.00 -5.21
N THR A 178 -11.20 27.13 -6.16
CA THR A 178 -10.41 27.45 -7.36
C THR A 178 -11.33 27.62 -8.58
N THR A 179 -10.79 28.16 -9.67
CA THR A 179 -11.54 28.47 -10.89
C THR A 179 -12.07 27.26 -11.67
N GLY A 180 -11.58 26.04 -11.41
CA GLY A 180 -12.06 24.81 -12.05
C GLY A 180 -13.03 23.96 -11.22
N GLY A 181 -13.19 24.25 -9.91
CA GLY A 181 -13.95 23.38 -8.99
C GLY A 181 -15.47 23.33 -9.26
N LYS A 182 -16.10 22.22 -8.92
CA LYS A 182 -17.57 22.06 -8.99
C LYS A 182 -18.35 23.07 -8.13
N LYS A 183 -19.42 23.62 -8.71
CA LYS A 183 -20.48 24.39 -8.03
C LYS A 183 -21.81 23.63 -8.04
N SER A 184 -22.51 23.62 -6.92
CA SER A 184 -23.92 23.25 -6.78
C SER A 184 -24.53 24.06 -5.65
N ASP A 185 -25.61 24.78 -5.90
CA ASP A 185 -26.33 25.49 -4.83
C ASP A 185 -27.10 24.49 -3.95
N ASP A 186 -27.46 24.88 -2.72
CA ASP A 186 -28.23 24.01 -1.80
C ASP A 186 -29.67 23.82 -2.31
N PRO A 187 -30.14 22.58 -2.56
CA PRO A 187 -31.52 22.33 -3.01
C PRO A 187 -32.61 22.83 -2.06
N GLN A 188 -32.27 23.09 -0.78
CA GLN A 188 -33.18 23.68 0.20
C GLN A 188 -32.98 25.19 0.43
N GLY A 189 -31.97 25.81 -0.20
CA GLY A 189 -31.66 27.24 -0.07
C GLY A 189 -31.20 27.69 1.33
N LYS A 190 -30.76 26.77 2.20
CA LYS A 190 -30.38 27.04 3.59
C LYS A 190 -28.88 27.32 3.76
N ILE A 191 -28.03 26.67 2.98
CA ILE A 191 -26.59 26.98 2.88
C ILE A 191 -26.37 27.86 1.64
N LEU A 192 -25.96 29.10 1.85
CA LEU A 192 -25.87 30.14 0.81
C LEU A 192 -24.47 30.25 0.21
N SER A 193 -23.42 30.06 1.01
CA SER A 193 -22.04 29.97 0.54
C SER A 193 -21.10 29.28 1.53
N ALA A 194 -20.00 28.71 1.00
CA ALA A 194 -18.82 28.38 1.78
C ALA A 194 -17.56 28.86 1.04
N GLU A 195 -16.64 29.52 1.74
CA GLU A 195 -15.43 30.12 1.15
C GLU A 195 -14.23 30.06 2.11
N PHE A 196 -13.00 30.00 1.58
CA PHE A 196 -11.79 30.22 2.38
C PHE A 196 -11.58 31.71 2.61
N VAL A 197 -11.31 32.08 3.87
CA VAL A 197 -11.01 33.46 4.28
C VAL A 197 -9.74 33.55 5.12
N ASP A 198 -9.15 34.74 5.14
CA ASP A 198 -8.00 35.09 5.97
C ASP A 198 -8.38 35.35 7.46
N LYS A 199 -7.43 35.90 8.23
CA LYS A 199 -7.66 36.23 9.65
C LYS A 199 -8.54 37.48 9.87
N ALA A 200 -8.77 38.31 8.86
CA ALA A 200 -9.63 39.49 8.90
C ALA A 200 -11.03 39.24 8.31
N GLY A 201 -11.21 38.16 7.52
CA GLY A 201 -12.47 37.78 6.87
C GLY A 201 -12.48 37.98 5.35
N ASN A 202 -11.36 38.35 4.72
CA ASN A 202 -11.27 38.55 3.28
C ASN A 202 -11.17 37.19 2.55
N ARG A 203 -11.81 37.07 1.39
CA ARG A 203 -11.79 35.85 0.56
C ARG A 203 -10.39 35.57 0.00
N LEU A 204 -9.96 34.32 0.10
CA LEU A 204 -8.70 33.82 -0.45
C LEU A 204 -8.94 33.11 -1.80
N HIS A 205 -8.30 33.61 -2.86
CA HIS A 205 -8.36 33.00 -4.20
C HIS A 205 -7.28 31.91 -4.45
N SER A 206 -6.22 31.88 -3.63
CA SER A 206 -5.32 30.74 -3.45
C SER A 206 -4.56 30.90 -2.12
N SER A 207 -3.93 29.84 -1.64
CA SER A 207 -3.08 29.90 -0.44
C SER A 207 -1.89 28.95 -0.56
N LYS A 208 -0.75 29.30 0.04
CA LYS A 208 0.49 28.51 -0.05
C LYS A 208 0.39 27.24 0.79
N VAL A 209 0.96 26.13 0.33
CA VAL A 209 1.08 24.89 1.11
C VAL A 209 1.78 25.20 2.45
N GLY A 210 1.21 24.72 3.56
CA GLY A 210 1.65 25.04 4.92
C GLY A 210 0.96 26.25 5.57
N THR A 211 0.02 26.92 4.89
CA THR A 211 -0.77 28.03 5.48
C THR A 211 -1.97 27.49 6.29
N THR A 212 -2.35 28.20 7.35
CA THR A 212 -3.61 27.97 8.10
C THR A 212 -4.69 28.89 7.56
N VAL A 213 -5.84 28.34 7.16
CA VAL A 213 -7.00 29.08 6.64
C VAL A 213 -8.21 28.98 7.58
N ARG A 214 -9.23 29.80 7.33
CA ARG A 214 -10.57 29.66 7.92
C ARG A 214 -11.57 29.33 6.82
N ILE A 215 -12.58 28.52 7.13
CA ILE A 215 -13.76 28.37 6.27
C ILE A 215 -14.86 29.27 6.83
N LYS A 216 -15.36 30.20 6.02
CA LYS A 216 -16.58 30.95 6.31
C LYS A 216 -17.75 30.25 5.64
N ILE A 217 -18.83 30.01 6.38
CA ILE A 217 -20.08 29.41 5.89
C ILE A 217 -21.22 30.40 6.18
N VAL A 218 -21.93 30.79 5.13
CA VAL A 218 -23.14 31.62 5.22
C VAL A 218 -24.36 30.72 5.08
N ALA A 219 -25.27 30.78 6.04
CA ALA A 219 -26.48 29.98 6.10
C ALA A 219 -27.68 30.81 6.60
N LYS A 220 -28.90 30.35 6.34
CA LYS A 220 -30.16 30.96 6.79
C LYS A 220 -30.99 29.93 7.53
N GLU A 221 -31.59 30.32 8.66
CA GLU A 221 -32.47 29.47 9.49
C GLU A 221 -31.81 28.20 10.09
N MET A 222 -30.48 28.09 10.04
CA MET A 222 -29.72 26.91 10.50
C MET A 222 -29.04 27.08 11.87
N LYS A 223 -29.35 28.16 12.61
CA LYS A 223 -28.78 28.41 13.94
C LYS A 223 -29.11 27.27 14.92
N GLY A 224 -28.08 26.72 15.57
CA GLY A 224 -28.15 25.56 16.45
C GLY A 224 -28.11 24.20 15.74
N LYS A 225 -28.11 24.14 14.41
CA LYS A 225 -28.05 22.89 13.65
C LYS A 225 -26.60 22.43 13.44
N LYS A 226 -26.40 21.11 13.42
CA LYS A 226 -25.12 20.47 13.11
C LYS A 226 -25.03 20.21 11.60
N VAL A 227 -23.93 20.60 10.98
CA VAL A 227 -23.62 20.35 9.56
C VAL A 227 -22.25 19.70 9.40
N LYS A 228 -22.07 18.99 8.30
CA LYS A 228 -20.84 18.29 7.93
C LYS A 228 -20.18 19.01 6.76
N VAL A 229 -18.91 19.34 6.92
CA VAL A 229 -18.10 20.09 5.95
C VAL A 229 -17.02 19.17 5.40
N LYS A 230 -16.91 19.09 4.09
CA LYS A 230 -15.88 18.31 3.38
C LYS A 230 -15.12 19.22 2.41
N ILE A 231 -13.87 18.85 2.12
CA ILE A 231 -13.11 19.45 1.02
C ILE A 231 -12.69 18.31 0.09
N TRP A 232 -12.89 18.53 -1.20
CA TRP A 232 -12.60 17.59 -2.27
C TRP A 232 -11.54 18.15 -3.20
N GLU A 233 -10.66 17.27 -3.67
CA GLU A 233 -9.78 17.50 -4.81
C GLU A 233 -10.42 16.95 -6.09
N GLU A 234 -10.22 17.65 -7.20
CA GLU A 234 -10.79 17.36 -8.51
C GLU A 234 -9.69 17.01 -9.53
N ASP A 235 -9.40 15.71 -9.71
CA ASP A 235 -8.42 15.22 -10.69
C ASP A 235 -9.03 15.22 -12.10
N ASN A 236 -8.79 16.33 -12.81
CA ASN A 236 -9.27 16.60 -14.17
C ASN A 236 -8.74 15.65 -15.26
N ILE A 237 -7.86 14.69 -14.94
CA ILE A 237 -7.38 13.67 -15.89
C ILE A 237 -8.04 12.30 -15.65
N LYS A 238 -8.50 11.98 -14.42
CA LYS A 238 -9.06 10.66 -14.07
C LYS A 238 -10.54 10.61 -13.68
N TRP A 239 -11.21 11.76 -13.53
CA TRP A 239 -12.62 11.83 -13.07
C TRP A 239 -12.86 11.24 -11.67
N THR A 240 -11.81 11.13 -10.85
CA THR A 240 -11.89 10.78 -9.43
C THR A 240 -11.94 12.04 -8.56
N HIS A 241 -12.79 12.00 -7.53
CA HIS A 241 -12.87 13.03 -6.49
C HIS A 241 -12.27 12.45 -5.21
N ASP A 242 -11.16 12.99 -4.74
CA ASP A 242 -10.51 12.52 -3.51
C ASP A 242 -10.87 13.42 -2.33
N MET A 243 -11.35 12.81 -1.25
CA MET A 243 -11.84 13.51 -0.07
C MET A 243 -10.67 13.84 0.87
N ILE A 244 -10.19 15.08 0.83
CA ILE A 244 -8.97 15.51 1.53
C ILE A 244 -9.23 16.09 2.93
N PHE A 245 -10.48 16.41 3.27
CA PHE A 245 -10.89 16.89 4.61
C PHE A 245 -12.36 16.54 4.91
N GLU A 246 -12.67 16.23 6.17
CA GLU A 246 -14.03 16.06 6.69
C GLU A 246 -14.08 16.56 8.14
N ASN A 247 -15.09 17.36 8.49
CA ASN A 247 -15.30 17.90 9.84
C ASN A 247 -16.79 18.16 10.13
N ASP A 248 -17.18 18.04 11.39
CA ASP A 248 -18.55 18.24 11.87
C ASP A 248 -18.61 19.52 12.72
N CYS A 249 -19.44 20.51 12.34
CA CYS A 249 -19.58 21.76 13.07
C CYS A 249 -21.04 22.11 13.41
N ILE A 250 -21.25 22.97 14.41
CA ILE A 250 -22.57 23.50 14.78
C ILE A 250 -22.61 24.96 14.34
N LEU A 251 -23.65 25.35 13.61
CA LEU A 251 -23.83 26.72 13.14
C LEU A 251 -24.43 27.57 14.27
N ILE A 252 -23.79 28.69 14.59
CA ILE A 252 -24.09 29.56 15.74
C ILE A 252 -24.87 30.83 15.36
N GLY A 253 -24.95 31.13 14.06
CA GLY A 253 -25.71 32.23 13.48
C GLY A 253 -25.73 32.12 11.95
N ASP A 254 -25.98 33.22 11.25
CA ASP A 254 -26.06 33.20 9.79
C ASP A 254 -24.66 33.24 9.13
N ASN A 255 -23.67 33.87 9.79
CA ASN A 255 -22.26 33.79 9.42
C ASN A 255 -21.49 32.92 10.42
N ASN A 256 -20.80 31.89 9.93
CA ASN A 256 -20.13 30.89 10.74
C ASN A 256 -18.67 30.71 10.29
N TYR A 257 -17.75 30.46 11.22
CA TYR A 257 -16.31 30.40 10.94
C TYR A 257 -15.67 29.13 11.53
N LEU A 258 -15.29 28.19 10.66
CA LEU A 258 -14.50 27.01 11.02
C LEU A 258 -13.01 27.41 11.02
N ASN A 259 -12.47 27.56 12.23
CA ASN A 259 -11.13 28.09 12.45
C ASN A 259 -10.03 27.01 12.40
N ASN A 260 -8.79 27.44 12.15
CA ASN A 260 -7.57 26.63 12.27
C ASN A 260 -7.46 25.42 11.32
N VAL A 261 -8.02 25.50 10.11
CA VAL A 261 -7.82 24.48 9.08
C VAL A 261 -6.40 24.60 8.52
N GLN A 262 -5.53 23.63 8.82
CA GLN A 262 -4.16 23.61 8.31
C GLN A 262 -4.04 22.81 7.01
N LEU A 263 -3.52 23.45 5.96
CA LEU A 263 -3.22 22.81 4.68
C LEU A 263 -1.82 22.18 4.73
N THR A 264 -1.73 21.02 5.39
CA THR A 264 -0.45 20.35 5.72
C THR A 264 0.17 19.63 4.51
N LYS A 265 1.51 19.55 4.44
CA LYS A 265 2.20 18.91 3.29
C LYS A 265 1.78 17.45 3.05
N GLN A 266 1.46 16.70 4.10
CA GLN A 266 1.02 15.30 4.01
C GLN A 266 -0.36 15.11 3.36
N MET A 267 -1.13 16.19 3.16
CA MET A 267 -2.36 16.16 2.34
C MET A 267 -2.05 16.16 0.83
N PHE A 268 -0.86 16.64 0.43
CA PHE A 268 -0.42 16.75 -0.97
C PHE A 268 0.51 15.59 -1.39
N ASP A 269 1.31 15.05 -0.47
CA ASP A 269 2.29 13.97 -0.72
C ASP A 269 1.65 12.56 -0.92
N LYS A 270 0.33 12.45 -1.18
CA LYS A 270 -0.41 11.17 -1.20
C LYS A 270 -0.60 10.53 -2.58
N ALA A 271 -0.20 11.22 -3.65
CA ALA A 271 -0.04 10.68 -5.00
C ALA A 271 1.43 10.82 -5.40
N ASN A 272 2.15 9.70 -5.50
CA ASN A 272 3.59 9.70 -5.80
C ASN A 272 3.98 8.41 -6.54
N ASP A 273 3.34 8.23 -7.69
CA ASP A 273 3.24 6.96 -8.39
C ASP A 273 4.28 6.83 -9.52
N GLY A 274 5.46 7.44 -9.32
CA GLY A 274 6.61 7.31 -10.23
C GLY A 274 6.48 7.96 -11.61
N GLY A 275 5.45 8.78 -11.84
CA GLY A 275 5.21 9.52 -13.09
C GLY A 275 5.47 11.02 -12.96
N SER A 276 5.89 11.67 -14.05
CA SER A 276 6.27 13.09 -14.06
C SER A 276 5.14 14.02 -14.51
N ASP A 277 4.08 14.14 -13.73
CA ASP A 277 3.28 15.38 -13.70
C ASP A 277 2.53 15.56 -12.37
N SER A 278 2.72 16.70 -11.71
CA SER A 278 2.03 17.10 -10.47
C SER A 278 1.84 18.61 -10.46
N ALA A 279 1.14 19.10 -11.50
CA ALA A 279 1.25 20.49 -11.97
C ALA A 279 -0.02 21.37 -11.83
N LYS A 280 -1.15 20.85 -11.31
CA LYS A 280 -2.25 21.63 -10.68
C LYS A 280 -3.29 20.72 -10.03
N GLN A 281 -4.02 21.26 -9.05
CA GLN A 281 -5.12 20.61 -8.33
C GLN A 281 -6.26 21.64 -8.19
N ASP A 282 -7.50 21.23 -8.44
CA ASP A 282 -8.71 22.06 -8.26
C ASP A 282 -9.51 21.60 -7.03
N TYR A 283 -10.22 22.50 -6.36
CA TYR A 283 -10.90 22.23 -5.09
C TYR A 283 -12.30 22.84 -4.96
N PHE A 284 -13.19 22.14 -4.28
CA PHE A 284 -14.47 22.65 -3.79
C PHE A 284 -14.75 22.21 -2.35
N ILE A 285 -15.52 23.04 -1.63
CA ILE A 285 -16.05 22.76 -0.29
C ILE A 285 -17.46 22.19 -0.47
N GLU A 286 -17.73 21.01 0.10
CA GLU A 286 -19.07 20.43 0.18
C GLU A 286 -19.63 20.64 1.60
N VAL A 287 -20.88 21.07 1.71
CA VAL A 287 -21.60 21.20 2.98
C VAL A 287 -22.86 20.35 2.95
N ILE A 288 -22.92 19.37 3.85
CA ILE A 288 -24.02 18.41 3.99
C ILE A 288 -24.78 18.74 5.28
N HIS A 289 -26.09 18.93 5.17
CA HIS A 289 -26.98 19.12 6.32
C HIS A 289 -28.15 18.12 6.24
N ASN A 290 -28.39 17.41 7.34
CA ASN A 290 -29.51 16.47 7.45
C ASN A 290 -30.68 17.21 8.12
N ASP A 291 -31.54 17.85 7.33
CA ASP A 291 -32.63 18.63 7.88
C ASP A 291 -33.75 17.75 8.42
N THR A 292 -33.68 17.43 9.71
CA THR A 292 -34.79 16.84 10.47
C THR A 292 -35.89 17.87 10.72
N SER A 293 -36.64 18.19 9.65
CA SER A 293 -37.91 18.91 9.71
C SER A 293 -39.07 17.93 9.43
N VAL A 294 -39.73 17.49 10.50
CA VAL A 294 -40.87 16.56 10.39
C VAL A 294 -42.11 17.36 9.95
N LYS A 295 -42.56 17.17 8.71
CA LYS A 295 -43.95 17.46 8.35
C LYS A 295 -44.80 16.23 8.65
N SER A 296 -45.51 16.27 9.78
CA SER A 296 -46.43 15.22 10.20
C SER A 296 -47.62 15.13 9.25
N VAL A 297 -47.66 14.09 8.41
CA VAL A 297 -48.88 13.67 7.72
C VAL A 297 -49.59 12.65 8.61
N VAL A 298 -50.84 12.92 8.94
CA VAL A 298 -51.64 12.11 9.87
C VAL A 298 -52.05 10.79 9.21
N MET A 299 -51.92 9.68 9.93
CA MET A 299 -52.39 8.37 9.49
C MET A 299 -53.92 8.24 9.62
N PRO A 300 -54.61 7.66 8.62
CA PRO A 300 -55.80 6.85 8.86
C PRO A 300 -55.37 5.40 9.14
N VAL A 301 -55.32 5.01 10.42
CA VAL A 301 -55.13 3.60 10.79
C VAL A 301 -56.51 2.94 10.84
N SER A 302 -56.75 1.93 10.00
CA SER A 302 -57.90 1.02 10.19
C SER A 302 -57.55 0.02 11.29
N VAL A 303 -58.47 -0.20 12.23
CA VAL A 303 -58.24 -1.05 13.41
C VAL A 303 -58.37 -2.56 13.14
N ASP A 304 -58.99 -2.93 12.02
CA ASP A 304 -59.47 -4.30 11.76
C ASP A 304 -58.69 -5.04 10.64
N ALA A 305 -57.45 -4.64 10.36
CA ALA A 305 -56.62 -5.23 9.31
C ALA A 305 -55.73 -6.37 9.84
N GLU A 306 -56.04 -7.63 9.52
CA GLU A 306 -55.23 -8.78 9.93
C GLU A 306 -53.83 -8.81 9.27
N PRO A 307 -52.76 -9.21 9.99
CA PRO A 307 -51.41 -9.30 9.41
C PRO A 307 -51.25 -10.49 8.45
N THR A 308 -50.83 -10.22 7.21
CA THR A 308 -50.49 -11.25 6.23
C THR A 308 -49.35 -12.15 6.74
N ARG A 309 -49.62 -13.45 6.91
CA ARG A 309 -48.57 -14.44 7.18
C ARG A 309 -47.73 -14.67 5.92
N VAL A 310 -46.41 -14.79 6.10
CA VAL A 310 -45.46 -15.18 5.05
C VAL A 310 -44.83 -16.50 5.46
N GLU A 311 -44.91 -17.50 4.59
CA GLU A 311 -44.36 -18.84 4.86
C GLU A 311 -42.83 -18.88 4.68
N SER A 312 -42.17 -19.77 5.42
CA SER A 312 -40.71 -19.90 5.44
C SER A 312 -40.20 -20.75 4.28
N GLY A 313 -39.63 -20.10 3.25
CA GLY A 313 -38.81 -20.77 2.24
C GLY A 313 -37.34 -20.85 2.68
N ASP A 314 -36.80 -22.07 2.79
CA ASP A 314 -35.41 -22.28 3.23
C ASP A 314 -34.38 -21.66 2.27
N SER A 315 -33.43 -20.92 2.84
CA SER A 315 -32.18 -20.58 2.17
C SER A 315 -31.01 -20.92 3.09
N ALA A 316 -29.96 -21.52 2.52
CA ALA A 316 -28.80 -22.04 3.24
C ALA A 316 -27.93 -20.90 3.83
N THR A 317 -28.43 -20.30 4.90
CA THR A 317 -27.78 -19.21 5.62
C THR A 317 -26.50 -19.75 6.25
N ALA A 318 -25.34 -19.22 5.84
CA ALA A 318 -24.08 -19.54 6.49
C ALA A 318 -24.19 -19.22 7.98
N VAL A 319 -24.04 -20.24 8.84
CA VAL A 319 -24.26 -20.12 10.29
C VAL A 319 -23.28 -19.12 10.87
N LYS A 320 -23.76 -17.89 11.05
CA LYS A 320 -23.03 -16.78 11.64
C LYS A 320 -22.90 -17.06 13.14
N LYS A 321 -21.88 -17.85 13.51
CA LYS A 321 -21.58 -18.32 14.89
C LYS A 321 -22.02 -17.27 15.91
N THR A 322 -23.05 -17.60 16.70
CA THR A 322 -23.57 -16.68 17.72
C THR A 322 -22.47 -16.40 18.73
N LYS A 323 -21.96 -15.17 18.70
CA LYS A 323 -20.92 -14.68 19.58
C LYS A 323 -21.36 -14.83 21.04
N LEU A 324 -20.58 -15.58 21.82
CA LEU A 324 -20.82 -15.78 23.24
C LEU A 324 -20.65 -14.43 23.95
N LYS A 325 -21.64 -14.08 24.78
CA LYS A 325 -21.51 -13.01 25.77
C LYS A 325 -20.91 -13.62 27.03
N PHE A 326 -20.00 -12.90 27.66
CA PHE A 326 -19.42 -13.27 28.94
C PHE A 326 -19.57 -12.13 29.93
N ASP A 327 -19.86 -12.47 31.18
CA ASP A 327 -19.87 -11.49 32.26
C ASP A 327 -18.44 -11.05 32.62
N LYS A 328 -18.32 -9.84 33.15
CA LYS A 328 -17.05 -9.35 33.72
C LYS A 328 -16.71 -10.17 34.97
N VAL A 329 -15.42 -10.39 35.22
CA VAL A 329 -14.97 -11.08 36.44
C VAL A 329 -14.98 -10.11 37.62
N VAL A 330 -15.83 -10.40 38.60
CA VAL A 330 -15.97 -9.61 39.83
C VAL A 330 -15.20 -10.29 40.97
N GLY A 331 -14.37 -9.52 41.66
CA GLY A 331 -13.51 -10.06 42.72
C GLY A 331 -12.39 -10.95 42.17
N LEU A 332 -12.19 -12.09 42.83
CA LEU A 332 -11.00 -12.94 42.64
C LEU A 332 -10.94 -13.63 41.27
N GLY A 333 -12.05 -14.21 40.78
CA GLY A 333 -12.04 -15.08 39.59
C GLY A 333 -11.55 -16.51 39.88
N LYS A 334 -11.69 -17.41 38.89
CA LYS A 334 -11.36 -18.85 39.01
C LYS A 334 -10.32 -19.34 37.99
N GLU A 335 -10.06 -18.58 36.92
CA GLU A 335 -9.07 -18.90 35.88
C GLU A 335 -8.57 -17.62 35.21
N ALA A 336 -7.31 -17.58 34.78
CA ALA A 336 -6.83 -16.51 33.90
C ALA A 336 -5.87 -17.03 32.82
N ILE A 337 -5.73 -16.28 31.72
CA ILE A 337 -4.72 -16.50 30.68
C ILE A 337 -4.00 -15.18 30.39
N LEU A 338 -2.68 -15.23 30.38
CA LEU A 338 -1.81 -14.15 29.93
C LEU A 338 -1.44 -14.42 28.46
N HIS A 339 -1.94 -13.61 27.53
CA HIS A 339 -1.62 -13.75 26.11
C HIS A 339 -0.52 -12.76 25.74
N ILE A 340 0.73 -13.23 25.68
CA ILE A 340 1.88 -12.49 25.18
C ILE A 340 1.83 -12.52 23.65
N THR A 341 1.49 -11.38 23.05
CA THR A 341 1.25 -11.28 21.60
C THR A 341 2.50 -10.88 20.82
N SER A 342 2.44 -11.04 19.50
CA SER A 342 3.38 -10.39 18.58
C SER A 342 3.04 -8.91 18.31
N GLU A 343 2.05 -8.33 19.00
CA GLU A 343 1.64 -6.93 18.81
C GLU A 343 2.58 -6.00 19.59
N ILE A 344 3.11 -4.98 18.92
CA ILE A 344 4.00 -4.01 19.54
C ILE A 344 3.23 -3.07 20.48
N ALA A 345 3.69 -2.98 21.72
CA ALA A 345 3.29 -1.98 22.71
C ALA A 345 4.09 -0.66 22.56
N THR A 346 5.42 -0.77 22.37
CA THR A 346 6.31 0.40 22.16
C THR A 346 7.28 0.10 21.01
N GLU A 347 7.33 0.98 20.02
CA GLU A 347 8.12 0.81 18.79
C GLU A 347 9.59 1.27 18.94
N ILE A 348 10.46 0.74 18.07
CA ILE A 348 11.81 1.29 17.84
C ILE A 348 11.66 2.55 16.98
N THR A 349 12.18 3.69 17.43
CA THR A 349 12.13 4.94 16.65
C THR A 349 13.41 5.13 15.82
N VAL A 350 13.24 5.74 14.64
CA VAL A 350 14.35 6.08 13.73
C VAL A 350 14.19 7.51 13.20
N ASP A 351 15.31 8.15 12.86
CA ASP A 351 15.32 9.43 12.15
C ASP A 351 14.97 9.27 10.66
N LYS A 352 14.89 10.41 9.96
CA LYS A 352 14.64 10.49 8.51
C LYS A 352 15.68 9.74 7.64
N ASN A 353 16.84 9.39 8.19
CA ASN A 353 17.91 8.65 7.52
C ASN A 353 17.87 7.15 7.86
N GLY A 354 16.89 6.70 8.65
CA GLY A 354 16.77 5.33 9.14
C GLY A 354 17.77 4.95 10.23
N LYS A 355 18.39 5.93 10.93
CA LYS A 355 19.24 5.72 12.10
C LYS A 355 18.38 5.65 13.36
N ILE A 356 18.66 4.71 14.26
CA ILE A 356 17.91 4.54 15.51
C ILE A 356 18.06 5.77 16.41
N THR A 357 16.94 6.29 16.92
CA THR A 357 16.86 7.42 17.86
C THR A 357 16.48 6.97 19.27
N SER A 358 15.59 5.99 19.41
CA SER A 358 15.28 5.33 20.68
C SER A 358 14.80 3.90 20.47
N TYR A 359 14.94 3.06 21.49
CA TYR A 359 14.48 1.68 21.51
C TYR A 359 14.17 1.29 22.96
N PRO A 360 13.04 0.62 23.23
CA PRO A 360 12.63 0.30 24.60
C PRO A 360 13.19 -1.05 25.11
N ASP A 361 13.65 -1.92 24.20
CA ASP A 361 14.33 -3.17 24.53
C ASP A 361 15.52 -3.41 23.58
N TYR A 362 16.49 -4.23 23.99
CA TYR A 362 17.64 -4.61 23.17
C TYR A 362 18.25 -5.91 23.68
N GLY A 363 18.99 -6.65 22.85
CA GLY A 363 19.76 -7.80 23.31
C GLY A 363 20.82 -8.30 22.35
N GLY A 364 21.35 -9.50 22.62
CA GLY A 364 22.35 -10.16 21.77
C GLY A 364 21.90 -10.27 20.31
N TYR A 365 22.86 -10.24 19.38
CA TYR A 365 22.60 -10.10 17.95
C TYR A 365 21.73 -11.24 17.39
N ASN A 366 20.54 -10.88 16.89
CA ASN A 366 19.59 -11.83 16.29
C ASN A 366 19.96 -12.28 14.87
N GLY A 367 21.12 -11.87 14.34
CA GLY A 367 21.58 -12.24 13.00
C GLY A 367 21.11 -11.32 11.87
N MET A 368 20.23 -10.35 12.13
CA MET A 368 19.64 -9.48 11.11
C MET A 368 19.99 -8.00 11.30
N ASN A 369 20.25 -7.29 10.19
CA ASN A 369 20.47 -5.85 10.21
C ASN A 369 19.16 -5.07 10.50
N GLU A 370 18.03 -5.55 9.98
CA GLU A 370 16.68 -4.99 10.23
C GLU A 370 15.61 -6.05 9.89
N TYR A 371 14.45 -6.01 10.55
CA TYR A 371 13.23 -6.69 10.13
C TYR A 371 12.02 -5.80 10.42
N LYS A 372 11.09 -5.72 9.47
CA LYS A 372 9.87 -4.92 9.50
C LYS A 372 8.70 -5.72 8.94
N GLU A 373 7.50 -5.48 9.47
CA GLU A 373 6.24 -5.80 8.79
C GLU A 373 5.39 -4.51 8.71
N GLY A 374 5.03 -4.11 7.49
CA GLY A 374 4.52 -2.77 7.23
C GLY A 374 5.50 -1.69 7.70
N ASN A 375 4.98 -0.67 8.40
CA ASN A 375 5.78 0.42 8.95
C ASN A 375 6.47 0.05 10.29
N LYS A 376 6.13 -1.08 10.91
CA LYS A 376 6.59 -1.44 12.26
C LYS A 376 7.93 -2.17 12.23
N ILE A 377 8.88 -1.72 13.08
CA ILE A 377 10.22 -2.30 13.20
C ILE A 377 10.25 -3.30 14.36
N TYR A 378 10.50 -4.58 14.06
CA TYR A 378 10.58 -5.66 15.05
C TYR A 378 12.02 -5.94 15.52
N THR A 379 13.00 -5.61 14.69
CA THR A 379 14.41 -5.61 15.09
C THR A 379 15.23 -4.67 14.22
N LYS A 380 16.30 -4.10 14.78
CA LYS A 380 17.31 -3.36 14.02
C LYS A 380 18.66 -3.41 14.73
N LYS A 381 19.74 -3.61 13.97
CA LYS A 381 21.09 -3.73 14.50
C LYS A 381 21.60 -2.40 15.06
N LEU A 382 22.19 -2.47 16.25
CA LEU A 382 22.84 -1.36 16.95
C LEU A 382 24.33 -1.30 16.61
N ALA A 383 24.93 -0.11 16.71
CA ALA A 383 26.35 0.10 16.39
C ALA A 383 27.31 -0.70 17.29
N ASN A 384 26.89 -1.00 18.53
CA ASN A 384 27.62 -1.86 19.47
C ASN A 384 27.46 -3.38 19.20
N GLY A 385 26.98 -3.76 18.00
CA GLY A 385 26.80 -5.15 17.59
C GLY A 385 25.56 -5.85 18.15
N LYS A 386 24.77 -5.21 19.03
CA LYS A 386 23.51 -5.76 19.57
C LYS A 386 22.34 -5.56 18.58
N SER A 387 21.17 -6.09 18.92
CA SER A 387 19.90 -5.79 18.22
C SER A 387 18.97 -5.01 19.15
N ALA A 388 18.36 -3.94 18.66
CA ALA A 388 17.24 -3.25 19.31
C ALA A 388 15.94 -4.01 19.02
N PHE A 389 15.01 -3.99 19.98
CA PHE A 389 13.70 -4.63 19.91
C PHE A 389 12.59 -3.69 20.43
N PRO A 390 11.34 -3.83 19.95
CA PRO A 390 10.18 -3.19 20.55
C PRO A 390 9.75 -3.91 21.85
N LEU A 391 8.84 -3.31 22.60
CA LEU A 391 8.07 -4.01 23.64
C LEU A 391 6.80 -4.61 23.06
N TYR A 392 6.32 -5.68 23.66
CA TYR A 392 5.15 -6.44 23.22
C TYR A 392 3.98 -6.28 24.19
N LYS A 393 2.75 -6.40 23.68
CA LYS A 393 1.54 -6.39 24.51
C LYS A 393 1.27 -7.77 25.10
N MET A 394 0.97 -7.80 26.40
CA MET A 394 0.39 -8.94 27.09
C MET A 394 -1.03 -8.60 27.55
N TYR A 395 -2.02 -9.25 26.92
CA TYR A 395 -3.43 -9.11 27.27
C TYR A 395 -3.81 -10.12 28.37
N ILE A 396 -4.74 -9.72 29.24
CA ILE A 396 -5.16 -10.49 30.42
C ILE A 396 -6.60 -10.96 30.20
N TYR A 397 -6.82 -12.27 30.12
CA TYR A 397 -8.13 -12.89 30.04
C TYR A 397 -8.49 -13.51 31.39
N ARG A 398 -9.67 -13.19 31.94
CA ARG A 398 -10.12 -13.70 33.25
C ARG A 398 -11.46 -14.42 33.13
N GLY A 399 -11.64 -15.49 33.90
CA GLY A 399 -12.85 -16.32 33.94
C GLY A 399 -13.50 -16.37 35.31
N ASN A 400 -14.83 -16.22 35.37
CA ASN A 400 -15.62 -16.53 36.57
C ASN A 400 -15.69 -18.04 36.83
N LYS A 401 -15.55 -18.87 35.78
CA LYS A 401 -15.55 -20.34 35.84
C LYS A 401 -14.32 -20.92 35.11
N THR A 402 -13.92 -22.14 35.47
CA THR A 402 -12.85 -22.88 34.80
C THR A 402 -13.20 -23.11 33.32
N GLY A 403 -12.23 -22.88 32.42
CA GLY A 403 -12.39 -22.92 30.96
C GLY A 403 -12.99 -21.66 30.34
N GLU A 404 -13.53 -20.72 31.12
CA GLU A 404 -14.15 -19.49 30.60
C GLU A 404 -13.11 -18.52 30.01
N ALA A 405 -11.92 -18.40 30.63
CA ALA A 405 -10.86 -17.56 30.07
C ALA A 405 -10.32 -18.17 28.75
N VAL A 406 -10.29 -19.51 28.66
CA VAL A 406 -9.98 -20.22 27.41
C VAL A 406 -11.04 -19.95 26.32
N GLN A 407 -12.33 -19.91 26.68
CA GLN A 407 -13.42 -19.59 25.73
C GLN A 407 -13.36 -18.14 25.25
N LYS A 408 -13.14 -17.18 26.16
CA LYS A 408 -12.92 -15.76 25.85
C LYS A 408 -11.77 -15.58 24.85
N LEU A 409 -10.61 -16.18 25.14
CA LEU A 409 -9.44 -16.11 24.28
C LEU A 409 -9.63 -16.80 22.91
N LYS A 410 -10.34 -17.95 22.86
CA LYS A 410 -10.71 -18.59 21.59
C LYS A 410 -11.57 -17.68 20.73
N GLN A 411 -12.60 -17.06 21.31
CA GLN A 411 -13.49 -16.15 20.60
C GLN A 411 -12.73 -14.93 20.06
N ASP A 412 -11.85 -14.32 20.87
CA ASP A 412 -11.05 -13.16 20.48
C ASP A 412 -10.05 -13.51 19.35
N ILE A 413 -9.40 -14.67 19.40
CA ILE A 413 -8.52 -15.17 18.33
C ILE A 413 -9.31 -15.44 17.03
N GLU A 414 -10.49 -16.06 17.11
CA GLU A 414 -11.35 -16.30 15.94
C GLU A 414 -11.85 -14.99 15.30
N ASN A 415 -12.20 -13.99 16.10
CA ASN A 415 -12.72 -12.69 15.62
C ASN A 415 -11.64 -11.63 15.36
N LYS A 416 -10.38 -11.90 15.72
CA LYS A 416 -9.24 -10.96 15.67
C LYS A 416 -9.48 -9.69 16.51
N THR A 417 -10.02 -9.86 17.72
CA THR A 417 -10.28 -8.81 18.70
C THR A 417 -9.51 -9.05 20.01
N HIS A 418 -9.55 -8.09 20.92
CA HIS A 418 -9.10 -8.25 22.31
C HIS A 418 -10.18 -7.73 23.30
N GLU A 419 -11.45 -7.89 22.93
CA GLU A 419 -12.60 -7.30 23.62
C GLU A 419 -13.03 -8.07 24.87
N ASN A 420 -12.66 -9.36 24.98
CA ASN A 420 -12.95 -10.20 26.13
C ASN A 420 -11.73 -10.28 27.09
N ALA A 421 -10.69 -9.48 26.84
CA ALA A 421 -9.61 -9.20 27.78
C ALA A 421 -9.97 -8.06 28.74
N GLU A 422 -9.28 -7.98 29.89
CA GLU A 422 -9.30 -6.79 30.73
C GLU A 422 -8.65 -5.60 30.03
N THR A 423 -9.10 -4.39 30.35
CA THR A 423 -8.63 -3.13 29.74
C THR A 423 -7.16 -2.81 30.04
N THR A 424 -6.59 -3.44 31.07
CA THR A 424 -5.17 -3.30 31.44
C THR A 424 -4.31 -4.18 30.54
N VAL A 425 -3.54 -3.57 29.66
CA VAL A 425 -2.56 -4.26 28.80
C VAL A 425 -1.16 -4.03 29.35
N LEU A 426 -0.43 -5.12 29.62
CA LEU A 426 0.95 -5.06 30.13
C LEU A 426 1.97 -4.92 28.99
N THR A 427 3.07 -4.20 29.23
CA THR A 427 4.17 -4.07 28.26
C THR A 427 5.35 -4.95 28.64
N VAL A 428 5.86 -5.70 27.66
CA VAL A 428 6.70 -6.87 27.89
C VAL A 428 7.97 -6.86 27.03
N ALA A 429 9.12 -6.95 27.68
CA ALA A 429 10.42 -7.27 27.09
C ALA A 429 10.57 -8.79 26.99
N ARG A 430 11.01 -9.29 25.84
CA ARG A 430 10.79 -10.70 25.43
C ARG A 430 11.98 -11.65 25.67
N HIS A 431 13.04 -11.15 26.30
CA HIS A 431 14.40 -11.70 26.54
C HIS A 431 15.44 -10.77 25.89
N ALA A 432 16.48 -10.38 26.64
CA ALA A 432 17.28 -9.21 26.28
C ALA A 432 18.82 -9.34 26.38
N GLN A 433 19.43 -10.54 26.49
CA GLN A 433 20.90 -10.61 26.59
C GLN A 433 21.65 -11.53 25.62
N THR A 434 21.41 -12.85 25.58
CA THR A 434 22.33 -13.77 24.86
C THR A 434 21.81 -14.23 23.50
N ASN A 435 20.90 -15.20 23.44
CA ASN A 435 20.41 -15.75 22.18
C ASN A 435 19.09 -15.09 21.74
N ASN A 436 19.11 -14.42 20.59
CA ASN A 436 17.91 -13.94 19.91
C ASN A 436 17.78 -14.48 18.48
N LYS A 437 18.38 -15.64 18.15
CA LYS A 437 18.34 -16.23 16.80
C LYS A 437 17.27 -17.32 16.66
N ASN A 438 16.79 -17.85 17.78
CA ASN A 438 15.76 -18.90 17.87
C ASN A 438 15.24 -19.00 19.32
N TYR A 439 14.19 -19.80 19.52
CA TYR A 439 13.58 -20.09 20.83
C TYR A 439 14.35 -21.15 21.66
N GLY A 440 15.68 -21.18 21.57
CA GLY A 440 16.54 -22.17 22.23
C GLY A 440 16.56 -22.07 23.76
N SER A 441 17.48 -22.79 24.40
CA SER A 441 17.67 -22.80 25.87
C SER A 441 17.79 -21.41 26.49
N GLU A 442 18.56 -20.54 25.83
CA GLU A 442 18.73 -19.13 26.19
C GLU A 442 17.95 -18.19 25.24
N GLY A 443 16.95 -18.68 24.51
CA GLY A 443 16.15 -17.85 23.61
C GLY A 443 15.07 -17.03 24.30
N PRO A 444 14.30 -16.22 23.55
CA PRO A 444 12.98 -15.74 23.96
C PRO A 444 12.05 -16.88 24.37
N LEU A 445 10.94 -16.54 25.04
CA LEU A 445 9.89 -17.49 25.40
C LEU A 445 9.39 -18.23 24.15
N PRO A 446 9.46 -19.59 24.11
CA PRO A 446 8.95 -20.34 22.97
C PRO A 446 7.45 -20.12 22.78
N PRO A 447 6.96 -20.10 21.52
CA PRO A 447 5.55 -19.96 21.23
C PRO A 447 4.81 -21.28 21.46
N ASN A 448 3.51 -21.19 21.73
CA ASN A 448 2.63 -22.35 21.97
C ASN A 448 1.23 -22.13 21.38
N THR A 449 0.34 -23.10 21.58
CA THR A 449 -1.03 -23.07 21.08
C THR A 449 -2.04 -23.05 22.22
N ILE A 450 -3.30 -22.72 21.93
CA ILE A 450 -4.41 -22.80 22.89
C ILE A 450 -4.77 -24.26 23.32
N THR A 451 -4.09 -25.25 22.76
CA THR A 451 -4.12 -26.67 23.18
C THR A 451 -2.86 -27.11 23.93
N THR A 452 -1.84 -26.24 24.04
CA THR A 452 -0.54 -26.51 24.67
C THR A 452 -0.12 -25.34 25.59
N LEU A 453 -1.11 -24.74 26.28
CA LEU A 453 -0.91 -23.61 27.16
C LEU A 453 0.13 -23.92 28.26
N TYR A 454 1.01 -22.95 28.54
CA TYR A 454 1.92 -23.01 29.68
C TYR A 454 1.18 -22.58 30.95
N ARG A 455 1.77 -22.84 32.11
CA ARG A 455 1.26 -22.39 33.40
C ARG A 455 2.18 -21.33 33.99
N ILE A 456 1.58 -20.44 34.78
CA ILE A 456 2.30 -19.70 35.82
C ILE A 456 2.35 -20.56 37.10
N ARG A 457 3.52 -20.61 37.73
CA ARG A 457 3.68 -20.95 39.15
C ARG A 457 4.54 -19.90 39.85
N TYR A 458 4.54 -19.92 41.16
CA TYR A 458 5.44 -19.14 42.00
C TYR A 458 6.55 -20.04 42.55
N MET A 459 7.76 -19.51 42.71
CA MET A 459 8.87 -20.26 43.30
C MET A 459 9.92 -19.35 43.96
N GLN A 460 10.51 -19.82 45.05
CA GLN A 460 11.78 -19.34 45.60
C GLN A 460 12.91 -19.63 44.60
N ALA A 461 13.79 -18.65 44.34
CA ALA A 461 14.88 -18.76 43.40
C ALA A 461 16.05 -17.86 43.79
N TRP A 462 17.26 -18.19 43.35
CA TRP A 462 18.46 -17.40 43.56
C TRP A 462 19.07 -16.96 42.22
N ASN A 463 19.76 -15.82 42.20
CA ASN A 463 20.59 -15.42 41.06
C ASN A 463 22.03 -15.96 41.20
N HIS A 464 22.87 -15.76 40.17
CA HIS A 464 24.27 -16.20 40.19
C HIS A 464 25.09 -15.64 41.36
N ALA A 465 24.71 -14.48 41.92
CA ALA A 465 25.31 -13.89 43.11
C ALA A 465 24.69 -14.39 44.44
N LYS A 466 23.96 -15.52 44.41
CA LYS A 466 23.29 -16.15 45.56
C LYS A 466 22.30 -15.25 46.32
N LYS A 467 21.73 -14.23 45.65
CA LYS A 467 20.70 -13.35 46.21
C LYS A 467 19.32 -14.01 46.07
N GLU A 468 18.58 -14.11 47.18
CA GLU A 468 17.26 -14.74 47.25
C GLU A 468 16.19 -13.89 46.57
N SER A 469 15.23 -14.53 45.91
CA SER A 469 14.07 -13.93 45.26
C SER A 469 12.89 -14.90 45.24
N PHE A 470 11.67 -14.39 45.14
CA PHE A 470 10.46 -15.20 44.96
C PHE A 470 9.74 -14.68 43.70
N ARG A 471 9.48 -15.55 42.72
CA ARG A 471 9.15 -15.13 41.35
C ARG A 471 7.99 -15.91 40.76
N TYR A 472 7.17 -15.23 39.96
CA TYR A 472 6.32 -15.89 38.98
C TYR A 472 7.16 -16.43 37.82
N ARG A 473 6.90 -17.67 37.43
CA ARG A 473 7.66 -18.40 36.39
C ARG A 473 6.73 -19.18 35.48
N ILE A 474 7.04 -19.14 34.19
CA ILE A 474 6.36 -19.84 33.10
C ILE A 474 6.96 -21.24 32.97
N VAL A 475 6.11 -22.27 33.06
CA VAL A 475 6.47 -23.69 33.02
C VAL A 475 5.49 -24.49 32.16
N SER A 476 5.89 -25.68 31.69
CA SER A 476 4.97 -26.63 31.05
C SER A 476 3.94 -27.15 32.07
N ASP A 477 2.67 -27.30 31.66
CA ASP A 477 1.60 -27.87 32.50
C ASP A 477 1.82 -29.39 32.68
N ASN A 478 2.46 -29.79 33.77
CA ASN A 478 2.67 -31.19 34.14
C ASN A 478 2.87 -31.36 35.65
N THR A 479 2.68 -32.59 36.13
CA THR A 479 2.78 -32.98 37.55
C THR A 479 4.21 -32.96 38.11
N SER A 480 5.25 -32.87 37.27
CA SER A 480 6.62 -32.67 37.74
C SER A 480 6.83 -31.22 38.19
N ASN A 481 6.37 -30.26 37.37
CA ASN A 481 6.40 -28.83 37.67
C ASN A 481 5.39 -28.44 38.77
N MET A 482 4.24 -29.11 38.83
CA MET A 482 3.16 -28.89 39.80
C MET A 482 2.97 -30.14 40.68
N LYS A 483 3.97 -30.46 41.51
CA LYS A 483 3.94 -31.71 42.31
C LYS A 483 2.84 -31.65 43.39
N PRO A 484 1.90 -32.62 43.45
CA PRO A 484 0.91 -32.68 44.53
C PRO A 484 1.58 -32.78 45.91
N LEU A 485 1.09 -32.00 46.87
CA LEU A 485 1.59 -31.91 48.24
C LEU A 485 0.42 -31.65 49.21
N ASN A 486 0.48 -32.24 50.40
CA ASN A 486 -0.54 -32.06 51.44
C ASN A 486 -0.37 -30.73 52.22
N ASP A 487 0.77 -30.06 52.06
CA ASP A 487 1.12 -28.80 52.73
C ASP A 487 1.48 -27.75 51.68
N THR A 488 0.55 -26.82 51.47
CA THR A 488 0.65 -25.79 50.42
C THR A 488 1.81 -24.81 50.64
N LYS A 489 2.34 -24.71 51.87
CA LYS A 489 3.51 -23.87 52.19
C LYS A 489 4.78 -24.42 51.56
N LYS A 490 4.87 -25.74 51.33
CA LYS A 490 6.05 -26.40 50.75
C LYS A 490 6.13 -26.26 49.23
N GLU A 491 5.04 -25.91 48.56
CA GLU A 491 4.97 -25.74 47.10
C GLU A 491 5.97 -24.70 46.57
N VAL A 492 6.22 -23.62 47.33
CA VAL A 492 7.09 -22.51 46.92
C VAL A 492 8.54 -22.92 46.66
N SER A 493 8.99 -24.05 47.23
CA SER A 493 10.33 -24.61 47.07
C SER A 493 10.31 -26.04 46.49
N SER A 494 9.15 -26.51 46.00
CA SER A 494 8.95 -27.88 45.50
C SER A 494 8.59 -27.92 44.01
N GLY A 495 8.72 -29.10 43.40
CA GLY A 495 8.43 -29.33 41.98
C GLY A 495 9.54 -28.86 41.05
N ALA A 496 9.57 -29.43 39.85
CA ALA A 496 10.52 -29.09 38.79
C ALA A 496 10.22 -27.71 38.16
N MET A 497 11.15 -27.27 37.32
CA MET A 497 11.11 -25.98 36.63
C MET A 497 11.47 -26.13 35.14
N SER A 498 10.72 -26.97 34.42
CA SER A 498 10.88 -27.20 32.98
C SER A 498 9.88 -26.43 32.13
N LEU A 499 10.31 -26.05 30.93
CA LEU A 499 9.49 -25.45 29.87
C LEU A 499 9.89 -26.10 28.54
N GLY A 500 9.28 -27.24 28.21
CA GLY A 500 9.79 -28.14 27.18
C GLY A 500 11.24 -28.56 27.47
N ASN A 501 12.12 -28.44 26.48
CA ASN A 501 13.53 -28.85 26.58
C ASN A 501 14.45 -27.83 27.27
N ARG A 502 13.91 -26.76 27.89
CA ARG A 502 14.68 -25.73 28.60
C ARG A 502 14.17 -25.53 30.02
N GLY A 503 14.97 -24.83 30.84
CA GLY A 503 14.52 -24.36 32.15
C GLY A 503 13.41 -23.32 32.04
N SER A 504 12.63 -23.20 33.12
CA SER A 504 11.55 -22.22 33.28
C SER A 504 12.00 -20.79 33.00
N ILE A 505 11.06 -19.97 32.53
CA ILE A 505 11.27 -18.57 32.20
C ILE A 505 10.63 -17.71 33.29
N SER A 506 11.39 -16.76 33.84
CA SER A 506 10.89 -15.90 34.93
C SER A 506 10.18 -14.67 34.39
N ILE A 507 9.21 -14.17 35.16
CA ILE A 507 8.66 -12.82 35.01
C ILE A 507 9.47 -11.92 35.94
N ASP A 508 10.25 -11.00 35.36
CA ASP A 508 11.32 -10.27 36.03
C ASP A 508 11.15 -8.73 35.91
N PRO A 509 11.65 -7.96 36.90
CA PRO A 509 11.58 -6.49 36.91
C PRO A 509 12.75 -5.79 36.18
N TRP A 510 13.71 -6.55 35.64
CA TRP A 510 15.01 -6.01 35.23
C TRP A 510 14.97 -5.16 33.97
N SER A 511 15.90 -4.21 33.90
CA SER A 511 16.28 -3.59 32.63
C SER A 511 16.83 -4.65 31.67
N SER A 512 16.80 -4.34 30.38
CA SER A 512 17.34 -5.20 29.31
C SER A 512 18.81 -5.59 29.51
N ALA A 513 19.57 -4.81 30.29
CA ALA A 513 20.95 -5.12 30.70
C ALA A 513 21.10 -6.30 31.68
N GLY A 514 20.04 -6.66 32.41
CA GLY A 514 20.01 -7.74 33.39
C GLY A 514 18.98 -8.84 33.11
N LEU A 515 18.17 -8.69 32.06
CA LEU A 515 17.12 -9.65 31.68
C LEU A 515 17.70 -10.82 30.86
N ILE A 516 18.44 -11.68 31.57
CA ILE A 516 19.00 -12.95 31.07
C ILE A 516 17.95 -14.06 31.22
N GLY A 517 17.64 -14.78 30.15
CA GLY A 517 16.77 -15.97 30.20
C GLY A 517 15.26 -15.70 30.32
N CYS A 518 14.86 -14.47 30.64
CA CYS A 518 13.57 -14.17 31.27
C CYS A 518 12.70 -13.18 30.47
N ILE A 519 11.43 -13.07 30.87
CA ILE A 519 10.45 -12.10 30.38
C ILE A 519 10.43 -10.89 31.33
N GLY A 520 10.59 -9.69 30.80
CA GLY A 520 10.64 -8.46 31.61
C GLY A 520 9.35 -7.69 31.56
N ILE A 521 8.77 -7.32 32.72
CA ILE A 521 7.68 -6.33 32.78
C ILE A 521 8.29 -4.93 32.84
N ARG A 522 7.85 -4.04 31.95
CA ARG A 522 8.50 -2.74 31.73
C ARG A 522 7.49 -1.60 31.76
N ASN A 523 7.98 -0.39 32.01
CA ASN A 523 7.25 0.83 31.61
C ASN A 523 7.25 0.95 30.08
N SER A 524 6.30 1.71 29.54
CA SER A 524 6.16 1.95 28.09
C SER A 524 7.37 2.64 27.45
N ASP A 525 8.27 3.24 28.21
CA ASP A 525 9.54 3.84 27.74
C ASP A 525 10.73 2.86 27.73
N GLY A 526 10.52 1.60 28.11
CA GLY A 526 11.59 0.60 28.24
C GLY A 526 12.37 0.65 29.55
N LYS A 527 11.99 1.49 30.53
CA LYS A 527 12.58 1.45 31.88
C LYS A 527 11.93 0.38 32.76
N VAL A 528 12.55 0.18 33.92
CA VAL A 528 12.01 -0.65 35.02
C VAL A 528 10.56 -0.25 35.28
N HIS A 529 9.69 -1.23 35.55
CA HIS A 529 8.29 -0.92 35.84
C HIS A 529 8.15 -0.07 37.12
N SER A 530 7.30 0.96 37.09
CA SER A 530 7.18 1.96 38.17
C SER A 530 6.90 1.36 39.56
N SER A 531 6.19 0.24 39.63
CA SER A 531 5.95 -0.50 40.88
C SER A 531 7.24 -0.89 41.62
N CYS A 532 8.36 -1.05 40.92
CA CYS A 532 9.65 -1.42 41.49
C CYS A 532 10.56 -0.23 41.80
N GLU A 533 10.23 0.99 41.37
CA GLU A 533 11.15 2.15 41.32
C GLU A 533 11.79 2.48 42.68
N LYS A 534 11.00 2.41 43.77
CA LYS A 534 11.49 2.62 45.15
C LYS A 534 12.54 1.60 45.60
N GLU A 535 12.39 0.35 45.19
CA GLU A 535 13.21 -0.76 45.67
C GLU A 535 14.37 -1.10 44.72
N TYR A 536 14.23 -0.81 43.43
CA TYR A 536 15.20 -1.14 42.38
C TYR A 536 16.64 -0.62 42.59
N PRO A 537 16.90 0.51 43.26
CA PRO A 537 18.27 0.92 43.62
C PRO A 537 18.95 -0.05 44.60
N ASN A 538 18.18 -0.72 45.46
CA ASN A 538 18.66 -1.54 46.56
C ASN A 538 18.83 -3.00 46.10
N GLN A 539 19.87 -3.27 45.31
CA GLN A 539 20.07 -4.59 44.68
C GLN A 539 20.97 -5.54 45.47
N ASP A 540 21.26 -5.26 46.74
CA ASP A 540 22.07 -6.10 47.64
C ASP A 540 21.39 -7.46 47.96
N LYS A 541 22.04 -8.30 48.76
CA LYS A 541 21.56 -9.67 49.07
C LYS A 541 20.25 -9.69 49.87
N GLU A 542 19.97 -8.66 50.66
CA GLU A 542 18.84 -8.55 51.57
C GLU A 542 17.63 -7.95 50.85
N ASN A 543 17.85 -6.89 50.06
CA ASN A 543 16.80 -6.16 49.37
C ASN A 543 16.38 -6.77 48.01
N TYR A 544 17.21 -7.61 47.36
CA TYR A 544 16.91 -8.16 46.02
C TYR A 544 15.54 -8.86 45.89
N LYS A 545 15.04 -9.52 46.96
CA LYS A 545 13.69 -10.12 46.97
C LYS A 545 12.56 -9.08 47.01
N PHE A 546 12.76 -7.91 47.62
CA PHE A 546 11.71 -6.89 47.71
C PHE A 546 11.44 -6.22 46.37
N ILE A 547 12.42 -6.15 45.47
CA ILE A 547 12.22 -5.73 44.07
C ILE A 547 11.24 -6.67 43.35
N TYR A 548 11.36 -7.98 43.59
CA TYR A 548 10.38 -8.96 43.10
C TYR A 548 9.03 -8.86 43.80
N HIS A 549 8.99 -8.76 45.13
CA HIS A 549 7.72 -8.60 45.84
C HIS A 549 6.95 -7.36 45.34
N ALA A 550 7.65 -6.27 45.03
CA ALA A 550 7.05 -5.06 44.48
C ALA A 550 6.46 -5.24 43.07
N LEU A 551 7.09 -6.07 42.21
CA LEU A 551 6.50 -6.46 40.92
C LEU A 551 5.32 -7.42 41.11
N ASN A 552 5.52 -8.47 41.90
CA ASN A 552 4.53 -9.52 42.16
C ASN A 552 3.24 -8.92 42.73
N ASN A 553 3.35 -8.08 43.77
CA ASN A 553 2.22 -7.38 44.37
C ASN A 553 1.47 -6.50 43.35
N TYR A 554 2.17 -5.81 42.45
CA TYR A 554 1.53 -5.05 41.38
C TYR A 554 0.74 -5.97 40.44
N LEU A 555 1.37 -7.05 39.93
CA LEU A 555 0.72 -8.04 39.07
C LEU A 555 -0.49 -8.70 39.76
N GLU A 556 -0.42 -8.94 41.06
CA GLU A 556 -1.52 -9.46 41.88
C GLU A 556 -2.70 -8.47 42.06
N THR A 557 -2.51 -7.16 41.89
CA THR A 557 -3.64 -6.21 41.89
C THR A 557 -4.45 -6.22 40.59
N ILE A 558 -3.81 -6.56 39.46
CA ILE A 558 -4.44 -6.57 38.12
C ILE A 558 -4.81 -7.99 37.64
N ILE A 559 -4.19 -9.03 38.20
CA ILE A 559 -4.50 -10.45 37.97
C ILE A 559 -4.61 -11.14 39.35
N PRO A 560 -5.72 -10.96 40.10
CA PRO A 560 -5.87 -11.53 41.45
C PRO A 560 -5.68 -13.06 41.49
N GLU A 561 -6.00 -13.74 40.40
CA GLU A 561 -5.78 -15.18 40.19
C GLU A 561 -4.33 -15.63 40.43
N LEU A 562 -3.35 -14.73 40.24
CA LEU A 562 -1.93 -15.01 40.55
C LEU A 562 -1.70 -15.35 42.03
N THR A 563 -2.56 -14.90 42.94
CA THR A 563 -2.45 -15.27 44.37
C THR A 563 -2.79 -16.74 44.65
N GLY A 564 -3.54 -17.41 43.77
CA GLY A 564 -3.98 -18.81 43.96
C GLY A 564 -3.12 -19.88 43.26
N VAL A 565 -2.13 -19.49 42.47
CA VAL A 565 -1.29 -20.45 41.73
C VAL A 565 -0.41 -21.28 42.65
N TYR A 566 0.03 -22.44 42.15
CA TYR A 566 0.99 -23.32 42.80
C TYR A 566 2.21 -22.55 43.32
N GLY A 567 2.54 -22.72 44.59
CA GLY A 567 3.64 -22.03 45.28
C GLY A 567 3.31 -20.65 45.83
N ARG A 568 2.26 -19.96 45.36
CA ARG A 568 1.88 -18.63 45.88
C ARG A 568 0.87 -18.71 47.00
N ARG A 569 -0.11 -19.63 46.89
CA ARG A 569 -1.23 -19.74 47.82
C ARG A 569 -0.81 -19.90 49.28
N GLY A 570 0.15 -20.80 49.55
CA GLY A 570 0.71 -21.03 50.88
C GLY A 570 1.82 -20.06 51.31
N TYR A 571 2.20 -19.09 50.47
CA TYR A 571 3.29 -18.16 50.76
C TYR A 571 2.78 -16.82 51.30
N SER A 572 3.47 -16.29 52.31
CA SER A 572 3.33 -14.92 52.80
C SER A 572 4.66 -14.44 53.38
N SER A 573 4.84 -13.13 53.53
CA SER A 573 6.06 -12.54 54.08
C SER A 573 5.79 -11.17 54.70
N ASN A 574 6.26 -10.95 55.93
CA ASN A 574 6.11 -9.67 56.66
C ASN A 574 7.39 -8.81 56.57
N GLY A 575 8.13 -8.90 55.47
CA GLY A 575 9.34 -8.09 55.22
C GLY A 575 9.04 -6.68 54.72
N LYS A 576 10.12 -5.92 54.43
CA LYS A 576 10.11 -4.52 53.94
C LYS A 576 9.06 -4.24 52.86
N VAL A 577 8.95 -5.15 51.88
CA VAL A 577 7.78 -5.26 51.01
C VAL A 577 7.06 -6.56 51.37
N ALA A 578 5.93 -6.41 52.06
CA ALA A 578 5.12 -7.52 52.53
C ALA A 578 4.41 -8.23 51.38
N VAL A 579 4.19 -9.52 51.53
CA VAL A 579 3.45 -10.39 50.60
C VAL A 579 2.31 -11.01 51.39
N VAL A 580 1.08 -10.56 51.11
CA VAL A 580 -0.11 -10.97 51.87
C VAL A 580 -0.45 -12.43 51.59
N ALA A 581 -0.96 -13.13 52.61
CA ALA A 581 -1.49 -14.48 52.45
C ALA A 581 -2.60 -14.52 51.38
N SER A 582 -2.69 -15.63 50.65
CA SER A 582 -3.71 -15.76 49.61
C SER A 582 -5.12 -15.88 50.20
N ARG A 583 -6.12 -15.44 49.43
CA ARG A 583 -7.54 -15.68 49.72
C ARG A 583 -8.10 -16.91 49.00
N TYR A 584 -7.24 -17.70 48.35
CA TYR A 584 -7.61 -18.95 47.71
C TYR A 584 -7.20 -20.15 48.56
N GLU A 585 -8.18 -20.99 48.86
CA GLU A 585 -8.00 -22.30 49.52
C GLU A 585 -7.59 -23.39 48.50
N GLU A 586 -8.00 -23.23 47.24
CA GLU A 586 -7.76 -24.17 46.13
C GLU A 586 -6.67 -23.67 45.15
N GLU A 587 -6.21 -24.55 44.25
CA GLU A 587 -5.35 -24.14 43.14
C GLU A 587 -6.10 -23.37 42.05
N VAL A 588 -5.62 -22.16 41.74
CA VAL A 588 -6.04 -21.40 40.57
C VAL A 588 -5.13 -21.69 39.38
N LYS A 589 -5.73 -21.90 38.21
CA LYS A 589 -4.99 -22.05 36.95
C LYS A 589 -4.84 -20.68 36.28
N VAL A 590 -3.63 -20.13 36.34
CA VAL A 590 -3.19 -19.06 35.43
C VAL A 590 -2.33 -19.68 34.34
N PHE A 591 -2.75 -19.48 33.09
CA PHE A 591 -2.10 -19.99 31.89
C PHE A 591 -1.33 -18.90 31.13
N VAL A 592 -0.46 -19.30 30.20
CA VAL A 592 0.20 -18.41 29.24
C VAL A 592 0.06 -18.94 27.82
N LEU A 593 -0.39 -18.07 26.92
CA LEU A 593 -0.26 -18.21 25.46
C LEU A 593 0.84 -17.25 24.99
N THR A 594 1.69 -17.68 24.07
CA THR A 594 2.74 -16.85 23.48
C THR A 594 2.77 -17.02 21.97
N ASP A 595 2.69 -15.88 21.28
CA ASP A 595 2.73 -15.79 19.83
C ASP A 595 4.13 -16.00 19.26
N LEU A 596 4.17 -16.44 17.99
CA LEU A 596 5.38 -16.40 17.17
C LEU A 596 5.86 -14.96 16.97
N LEU A 597 7.08 -14.67 17.41
CA LEU A 597 7.83 -13.46 17.09
C LEU A 597 8.11 -13.43 15.57
N PRO A 598 7.67 -12.40 14.81
CA PRO A 598 7.72 -12.42 13.35
C PRO A 598 9.12 -12.64 12.77
N GLU A 599 10.15 -12.05 13.37
CA GLU A 599 11.52 -12.13 12.85
C GLU A 599 12.27 -13.41 13.24
N LEU A 600 11.77 -14.18 14.23
CA LEU A 600 12.27 -15.53 14.53
C LEU A 600 11.45 -16.63 13.85
N ASN A 601 10.41 -16.27 13.09
CA ASN A 601 9.57 -17.25 12.44
C ASN A 601 10.26 -17.83 11.19
N ASN A 602 10.39 -19.16 11.12
CA ASN A 602 11.07 -19.86 10.03
C ASN A 602 10.26 -19.90 8.72
N CYS A 603 9.04 -19.36 8.69
CA CYS A 603 8.25 -19.19 7.48
C CYS A 603 8.94 -18.21 6.51
N LYS A 604 9.75 -18.75 5.61
CA LYS A 604 10.44 -17.99 4.54
C LYS A 604 9.82 -18.33 3.20
N LEU A 605 9.38 -17.29 2.49
CA LEU A 605 9.04 -17.36 1.07
C LEU A 605 10.36 -17.15 0.29
N ASN A 606 10.90 -18.21 -0.32
CA ASN A 606 12.19 -18.19 -1.01
C ASN A 606 12.02 -18.05 -2.53
N LEU A 607 10.89 -17.49 -2.97
CA LEU A 607 10.78 -16.87 -4.28
C LEU A 607 11.99 -15.94 -4.47
N LYS A 608 12.67 -16.07 -5.61
CA LYS A 608 13.63 -15.07 -6.08
C LYS A 608 13.00 -13.68 -5.94
N LYS A 609 13.79 -12.69 -5.53
CA LYS A 609 13.33 -11.30 -5.35
C LYS A 609 13.32 -10.54 -6.68
N ASP A 610 12.63 -11.11 -7.66
CA ASP A 610 12.51 -10.67 -9.05
C ASP A 610 11.11 -10.11 -9.40
N GLY A 611 10.29 -9.83 -8.37
CA GLY A 611 8.93 -9.28 -8.52
C GLY A 611 7.82 -10.33 -8.54
N ARG A 612 8.15 -11.63 -8.62
CA ARG A 612 7.15 -12.72 -8.75
C ARG A 612 6.10 -12.77 -7.64
N GLU A 613 6.45 -12.42 -6.40
CA GLU A 613 5.51 -12.32 -5.27
C GLU A 613 4.30 -11.43 -5.62
N LYS A 614 4.54 -10.16 -5.96
CA LYS A 614 3.51 -9.20 -6.38
C LYS A 614 2.71 -9.67 -7.60
N PHE A 615 3.39 -10.27 -8.58
CA PHE A 615 2.77 -10.78 -9.80
C PHE A 615 1.75 -11.90 -9.52
N TYR A 616 2.03 -12.80 -8.55
CA TYR A 616 1.09 -13.85 -8.16
C TYR A 616 -0.04 -13.34 -7.24
N ASP A 617 0.24 -12.37 -6.36
CA ASP A 617 -0.81 -11.75 -5.54
C ASP A 617 -1.82 -10.96 -6.39
N GLU A 618 -1.38 -10.30 -7.48
CA GLU A 618 -2.27 -9.56 -8.40
C GLU A 618 -2.98 -10.46 -9.42
N PHE A 619 -2.22 -11.25 -10.20
CA PHE A 619 -2.77 -12.02 -11.31
C PHE A 619 -3.12 -13.46 -10.92
N GLY A 620 -2.30 -14.11 -10.09
CA GLY A 620 -2.45 -15.52 -9.73
C GLY A 620 -3.79 -15.81 -9.07
N GLU A 621 -4.08 -15.09 -7.98
CA GLU A 621 -5.39 -15.16 -7.30
C GLU A 621 -6.55 -14.85 -8.26
N SER A 622 -6.41 -13.81 -9.09
CA SER A 622 -7.44 -13.37 -10.04
C SER A 622 -7.80 -14.46 -11.06
N ALA A 623 -6.80 -15.12 -11.66
CA ALA A 623 -7.02 -16.20 -12.63
C ALA A 623 -7.55 -17.48 -11.96
N ILE A 624 -7.06 -17.82 -10.76
CA ILE A 624 -7.55 -18.98 -10.00
C ILE A 624 -9.01 -18.79 -9.60
N LYS A 625 -9.37 -17.62 -9.07
CA LYS A 625 -10.74 -17.23 -8.72
C LYS A 625 -11.67 -17.21 -9.93
N MET A 626 -11.19 -16.78 -11.10
CA MET A 626 -11.96 -16.82 -12.34
C MET A 626 -12.36 -18.25 -12.74
N VAL A 627 -11.48 -19.25 -12.52
CA VAL A 627 -11.79 -20.68 -12.73
C VAL A 627 -12.64 -21.26 -11.59
N GLU A 628 -12.34 -20.92 -10.33
CA GLU A 628 -13.14 -21.33 -9.14
C GLU A 628 -14.62 -20.92 -9.31
N ASN A 629 -14.88 -19.73 -9.85
CA ASN A 629 -16.22 -19.23 -10.18
C ASN A 629 -16.98 -20.09 -11.22
N GLN A 630 -16.29 -20.86 -12.06
CA GLN A 630 -16.94 -21.75 -13.04
C GLN A 630 -17.46 -23.04 -12.39
N LYS A 631 -16.94 -23.42 -11.22
CA LYS A 631 -17.35 -24.59 -10.42
C LYS A 631 -17.37 -25.95 -11.15
N LYS A 632 -16.56 -26.10 -12.22
CA LYS A 632 -16.49 -27.32 -13.05
C LYS A 632 -15.22 -28.15 -12.87
N SER A 633 -14.14 -27.52 -12.41
CA SER A 633 -12.79 -28.08 -12.41
C SER A 633 -11.93 -27.55 -11.27
N ASN A 634 -10.74 -28.10 -11.14
CA ASN A 634 -9.65 -27.62 -10.32
C ASN A 634 -9.33 -26.14 -10.63
N LYS A 635 -9.64 -25.26 -9.68
CA LYS A 635 -9.36 -23.81 -9.76
C LYS A 635 -7.92 -23.46 -10.12
N PHE A 636 -6.94 -24.29 -9.76
CA PHE A 636 -5.54 -24.04 -10.08
C PHE A 636 -5.23 -24.19 -11.58
N LYS A 637 -6.17 -24.64 -12.42
CA LYS A 637 -6.09 -24.50 -13.88
C LYS A 637 -6.05 -23.04 -14.35
N GLY A 638 -6.41 -22.07 -13.50
CA GLY A 638 -6.08 -20.66 -13.71
C GLY A 638 -4.57 -20.43 -13.92
N LEU A 639 -3.70 -21.29 -13.38
CA LEU A 639 -2.26 -21.21 -13.59
C LEU A 639 -1.81 -21.53 -15.03
N TYR A 640 -2.64 -22.20 -15.85
CA TYR A 640 -2.37 -22.35 -17.29
C TYR A 640 -2.37 -20.96 -17.98
N ILE A 641 -3.35 -20.12 -17.62
CA ILE A 641 -3.49 -18.73 -18.09
C ILE A 641 -2.34 -17.86 -17.55
N ILE A 642 -1.89 -18.10 -16.32
CA ILE A 642 -0.74 -17.38 -15.74
C ILE A 642 0.58 -17.75 -16.42
N ALA A 643 0.78 -19.02 -16.79
CA ALA A 643 1.95 -19.43 -17.56
C ALA A 643 1.97 -18.74 -18.93
N GLN A 644 0.82 -18.63 -19.60
CA GLN A 644 0.67 -17.86 -20.83
C GLN A 644 0.89 -16.36 -20.60
N ARG A 645 0.30 -15.72 -19.57
CA ARG A 645 0.57 -14.30 -19.25
C ARG A 645 2.05 -14.02 -19.07
N ARG A 646 2.80 -14.96 -18.48
CA ARG A 646 4.25 -14.86 -18.29
C ARG A 646 5.06 -15.00 -19.58
N GLN A 647 4.56 -15.70 -20.59
CA GLN A 647 5.14 -15.67 -21.95
C GLN A 647 4.90 -14.30 -22.60
N GLU A 648 3.65 -13.81 -22.57
CA GLU A 648 3.22 -12.59 -23.26
C GLU A 648 3.75 -11.28 -22.62
N ASN A 649 3.87 -11.24 -21.29
CA ASN A 649 4.09 -10.00 -20.53
C ASN A 649 5.20 -10.11 -19.46
N GLY A 650 5.91 -11.24 -19.41
CA GLY A 650 6.94 -11.49 -18.39
C GLY A 650 6.37 -11.42 -16.97
N LEU A 651 6.89 -10.48 -16.18
CA LEU A 651 6.45 -10.20 -14.81
C LEU A 651 5.86 -8.79 -14.64
N SER A 652 5.45 -8.15 -15.74
CA SER A 652 4.89 -6.80 -15.69
C SER A 652 3.61 -6.75 -14.86
N LEU A 653 3.56 -5.80 -13.92
CA LEU A 653 2.33 -5.42 -13.21
C LEU A 653 1.52 -4.38 -14.00
N THR A 654 2.11 -3.76 -15.03
CA THR A 654 1.37 -2.83 -15.88
C THR A 654 0.39 -3.59 -16.75
N VAL A 655 -0.89 -3.25 -16.65
CA VAL A 655 -1.98 -3.83 -17.46
C VAL A 655 -2.75 -2.70 -18.17
N PRO A 656 -2.28 -2.27 -19.36
CA PRO A 656 -3.01 -1.29 -20.17
C PRO A 656 -4.45 -1.74 -20.40
N ASN A 657 -5.40 -0.80 -20.34
CA ASN A 657 -6.83 -1.07 -20.56
C ASN A 657 -7.46 -2.16 -19.66
N ASN A 658 -6.82 -2.53 -18.54
CA ASN A 658 -7.18 -3.69 -17.70
C ASN A 658 -7.25 -5.02 -18.47
N ASN A 659 -6.44 -5.18 -19.52
CA ASN A 659 -6.38 -6.33 -20.41
C ASN A 659 -5.16 -7.24 -20.10
N PRO A 660 -5.24 -8.20 -19.16
CA PRO A 660 -4.08 -8.98 -18.70
C PRO A 660 -3.56 -9.99 -19.73
N MET A 661 -4.26 -10.20 -20.85
CA MET A 661 -3.94 -11.21 -21.87
C MET A 661 -3.80 -10.61 -23.27
N ASN A 662 -3.64 -9.27 -23.39
CA ASN A 662 -3.42 -8.56 -24.66
C ASN A 662 -4.49 -8.88 -25.74
N ILE A 663 -5.76 -9.01 -25.31
CA ILE A 663 -6.91 -9.37 -26.14
C ILE A 663 -7.15 -8.27 -27.20
N LYS A 664 -7.02 -8.60 -28.49
CA LYS A 664 -7.32 -7.73 -29.65
C LYS A 664 -8.81 -7.69 -30.04
N ASP A 665 -9.70 -7.92 -29.08
CA ASP A 665 -11.17 -7.93 -29.27
C ASP A 665 -11.86 -7.08 -28.19
N SER A 666 -13.10 -6.67 -28.43
CA SER A 666 -13.84 -5.76 -27.55
C SER A 666 -13.99 -6.30 -26.12
N GLY A 667 -13.52 -5.51 -25.15
CA GLY A 667 -13.75 -5.75 -23.73
C GLY A 667 -15.09 -5.18 -23.27
N ASP A 668 -15.38 -5.24 -21.96
CA ASP A 668 -16.67 -4.76 -21.42
C ASP A 668 -16.84 -3.23 -21.47
N LEU A 669 -15.79 -2.49 -21.82
CA LEU A 669 -15.80 -1.05 -22.14
C LEU A 669 -15.39 -0.77 -23.61
N GLY A 670 -15.55 -1.75 -24.50
CA GLY A 670 -15.22 -1.62 -25.92
C GLY A 670 -13.75 -1.86 -26.24
N LYS A 671 -13.20 -1.09 -27.18
CA LYS A 671 -11.78 -1.12 -27.58
C LYS A 671 -11.08 0.20 -27.27
N SER A 672 -9.76 0.16 -27.27
CA SER A 672 -8.87 1.33 -27.28
C SER A 672 -7.59 0.93 -27.99
N ASP A 673 -7.14 1.75 -28.93
CA ASP A 673 -5.99 1.41 -29.74
C ASP A 673 -4.70 1.55 -28.93
N LEU A 674 -3.76 0.61 -29.12
CA LEU A 674 -2.43 0.63 -28.53
C LEU A 674 -1.38 0.22 -29.57
N TYR A 675 -0.17 0.77 -29.43
CA TYR A 675 0.98 0.30 -30.19
C TYR A 675 1.33 -1.14 -29.81
N THR A 676 1.38 -2.00 -30.82
CA THR A 676 1.77 -3.42 -30.74
C THR A 676 2.91 -3.71 -31.70
N LYS A 677 3.63 -4.80 -31.44
CA LYS A 677 4.77 -5.28 -32.21
C LYS A 677 4.39 -6.58 -32.89
N GLU A 678 4.29 -6.57 -34.22
CA GLU A 678 3.92 -7.72 -35.03
C GLU A 678 5.12 -8.19 -35.87
N VAL A 679 5.05 -9.43 -36.39
CA VAL A 679 6.08 -9.99 -37.28
C VAL A 679 5.44 -10.41 -38.60
N PHE A 680 5.74 -9.69 -39.68
CA PHE A 680 5.32 -10.07 -41.03
C PHE A 680 6.55 -10.55 -41.81
N ASN A 681 6.48 -11.75 -42.40
CA ASN A 681 7.56 -12.35 -43.20
C ASN A 681 8.94 -12.35 -42.49
N GLY A 682 8.95 -12.59 -41.17
CA GLY A 682 10.16 -12.59 -40.34
C GLY A 682 10.71 -11.21 -39.97
N LYS A 683 10.06 -10.11 -40.38
CA LYS A 683 10.45 -8.74 -40.05
C LYS A 683 9.52 -8.14 -39.00
N GLU A 684 10.11 -7.59 -37.95
CA GLU A 684 9.38 -6.91 -36.87
C GLU A 684 8.87 -5.53 -37.35
N VAL A 685 7.62 -5.20 -37.03
CA VAL A 685 7.01 -3.89 -37.29
C VAL A 685 6.19 -3.43 -36.07
N TYR A 686 6.02 -2.11 -35.93
CA TYR A 686 5.13 -1.53 -34.93
C TYR A 686 3.88 -0.97 -35.63
N ILE A 687 2.70 -1.37 -35.17
CA ILE A 687 1.41 -0.88 -35.66
C ILE A 687 0.55 -0.43 -34.48
N ASN A 688 -0.48 0.38 -34.74
CA ASN A 688 -1.51 0.69 -33.76
C ASN A 688 -2.70 -0.26 -34.00
N ASP A 689 -3.14 -0.99 -32.98
CA ASP A 689 -4.16 -2.05 -33.08
C ASP A 689 -5.18 -1.96 -31.93
N GLY A 690 -6.40 -2.41 -32.15
CA GLY A 690 -7.54 -2.17 -31.28
C GLY A 690 -7.69 -3.21 -30.17
N PHE A 691 -7.10 -2.95 -29.00
CA PHE A 691 -7.16 -3.83 -27.83
C PHE A 691 -8.43 -3.65 -26.99
N GLY A 692 -8.90 -4.72 -26.37
CA GLY A 692 -10.05 -4.72 -25.48
C GLY A 692 -9.84 -3.86 -24.23
N LYS A 693 -10.87 -3.09 -23.89
CA LYS A 693 -10.91 -2.23 -22.70
C LYS A 693 -11.85 -2.81 -21.66
N PHE A 694 -11.36 -3.00 -20.45
CA PHE A 694 -12.08 -3.68 -19.36
C PHE A 694 -12.23 -2.79 -18.12
N SER A 695 -13.29 -3.02 -17.35
CA SER A 695 -13.58 -2.27 -16.12
C SER A 695 -12.78 -2.72 -14.89
N SER A 696 -12.14 -3.89 -14.94
CA SER A 696 -11.12 -4.37 -13.99
C SER A 696 -10.28 -5.50 -14.59
N VAL A 697 -9.17 -5.87 -13.95
CA VAL A 697 -8.30 -6.98 -14.39
C VAL A 697 -9.05 -8.32 -14.38
N GLU A 698 -9.95 -8.54 -13.42
CA GLU A 698 -10.81 -9.72 -13.38
C GLU A 698 -11.80 -9.74 -14.56
N LYS A 699 -12.30 -8.58 -15.01
CA LYS A 699 -13.10 -8.49 -16.24
C LYS A 699 -12.26 -8.72 -17.49
N GLY A 700 -10.99 -8.36 -17.48
CA GLY A 700 -10.02 -8.76 -18.49
C GLY A 700 -9.84 -10.28 -18.57
N PHE A 701 -9.70 -10.97 -17.44
CA PHE A 701 -9.65 -12.44 -17.38
C PHE A 701 -10.99 -13.09 -17.80
N GLU A 702 -12.15 -12.59 -17.35
CA GLU A 702 -13.46 -13.03 -17.87
C GLU A 702 -13.59 -12.83 -19.39
N GLY A 703 -13.05 -11.73 -19.92
CA GLY A 703 -12.95 -11.46 -21.36
C GLY A 703 -12.08 -12.49 -22.08
N TYR A 704 -10.95 -12.87 -21.48
CA TYR A 704 -10.09 -13.93 -22.00
C TYR A 704 -10.83 -15.27 -22.07
N LEU A 705 -11.52 -15.66 -21.00
CA LEU A 705 -12.28 -16.92 -20.96
C LEU A 705 -13.40 -16.96 -22.01
N LYS A 706 -14.04 -15.81 -22.30
CA LYS A 706 -15.01 -15.67 -23.41
C LYS A 706 -14.36 -15.79 -24.79
N LEU A 707 -13.18 -15.18 -24.98
CA LEU A 707 -12.39 -15.34 -26.21
C LEU A 707 -12.04 -16.81 -26.46
N LEU A 708 -11.60 -17.53 -25.42
CA LEU A 708 -11.33 -18.97 -25.49
C LEU A 708 -12.57 -19.76 -25.89
N ASN A 709 -13.69 -19.62 -25.17
CA ASN A 709 -14.93 -20.35 -25.49
C ASN A 709 -15.35 -20.16 -26.95
N ARG A 710 -15.27 -18.92 -27.46
CA ARG A 710 -15.67 -18.60 -28.83
C ARG A 710 -14.69 -19.13 -29.88
N ASN A 711 -13.39 -18.87 -29.73
CA ASN A 711 -12.37 -19.08 -30.78
C ASN A 711 -11.48 -20.33 -30.56
N PHE A 712 -11.17 -20.69 -29.31
CA PHE A 712 -10.20 -21.73 -28.91
C PHE A 712 -10.90 -22.72 -27.96
N ASN A 713 -11.93 -23.41 -28.47
CA ASN A 713 -12.92 -24.09 -27.63
C ASN A 713 -12.34 -25.29 -26.86
N ASP A 714 -11.34 -25.98 -27.42
CA ASP A 714 -10.65 -27.07 -26.73
C ASP A 714 -9.78 -26.57 -25.58
N ALA A 715 -9.14 -25.39 -25.73
CA ALA A 715 -8.41 -24.75 -24.63
C ALA A 715 -9.35 -24.26 -23.51
N TYR A 716 -10.51 -23.71 -23.88
CA TYR A 716 -11.58 -23.42 -22.92
C TYR A 716 -12.04 -24.68 -22.17
N THR A 717 -12.24 -25.79 -22.89
CA THR A 717 -12.63 -27.08 -22.31
C THR A 717 -11.52 -27.65 -21.41
N ALA A 718 -10.25 -27.50 -21.78
CA ALA A 718 -9.11 -27.96 -20.97
C ALA A 718 -8.96 -27.22 -19.63
N ILE A 719 -9.49 -25.99 -19.51
CA ILE A 719 -9.63 -25.28 -18.22
C ILE A 719 -10.78 -25.86 -17.38
N LEU A 720 -11.84 -26.40 -18.00
CA LEU A 720 -13.10 -26.79 -17.35
C LEU A 720 -13.30 -28.29 -17.12
N ASP A 721 -12.44 -29.15 -17.65
CA ASP A 721 -12.48 -30.62 -17.48
C ASP A 721 -11.19 -31.09 -16.80
N ASP A 722 -11.27 -31.68 -15.60
CA ASP A 722 -10.11 -32.16 -14.83
C ASP A 722 -9.40 -33.39 -15.41
N SER A 723 -9.95 -34.03 -16.46
CA SER A 723 -9.20 -35.03 -17.24
C SER A 723 -8.05 -34.41 -18.05
N LYS A 724 -8.17 -33.11 -18.37
CA LYS A 724 -7.31 -32.37 -19.32
C LYS A 724 -6.08 -31.75 -18.67
N THR A 725 -5.02 -31.62 -19.47
CA THR A 725 -3.68 -31.18 -19.06
C THR A 725 -3.34 -29.78 -19.58
N ILE A 726 -2.16 -29.26 -19.21
CA ILE A 726 -1.55 -28.10 -19.87
C ILE A 726 -1.30 -28.34 -21.37
N ASP A 727 -1.07 -29.59 -21.81
CA ASP A 727 -0.84 -29.92 -23.23
C ASP A 727 -2.13 -29.87 -24.05
N ASP A 728 -3.26 -30.30 -23.49
CA ASP A 728 -4.60 -30.13 -24.09
C ASP A 728 -4.90 -28.63 -24.26
N PHE A 729 -4.64 -27.83 -23.23
CA PHE A 729 -4.81 -26.38 -23.27
C PHE A 729 -3.96 -25.75 -24.40
N LEU A 730 -2.66 -26.03 -24.43
CA LEU A 730 -1.74 -25.45 -25.41
C LEU A 730 -1.99 -25.92 -26.84
N SER A 731 -2.49 -27.13 -27.03
CA SER A 731 -2.91 -27.64 -28.34
C SER A 731 -4.21 -26.98 -28.80
N GLY A 732 -5.17 -26.78 -27.90
CA GLY A 732 -6.37 -25.99 -28.16
C GLY A 732 -6.13 -24.50 -28.49
N MET A 733 -4.97 -23.95 -28.08
CA MET A 733 -4.55 -22.58 -28.45
C MET A 733 -3.88 -22.48 -29.83
N GLN A 734 -3.33 -23.57 -30.36
CA GLN A 734 -2.42 -23.55 -31.50
C GLN A 734 -2.95 -24.35 -32.70
N ASP A 735 -3.52 -25.53 -32.47
CA ASP A 735 -3.86 -26.48 -33.53
C ASP A 735 -5.33 -26.38 -33.96
N THR A 736 -6.25 -26.13 -33.01
CA THR A 736 -7.70 -26.20 -33.24
C THR A 736 -8.43 -24.85 -33.12
N GLY A 737 -7.67 -23.75 -33.11
CA GLY A 737 -8.24 -22.40 -33.08
C GLY A 737 -9.06 -22.09 -34.34
N LYS A 738 -10.34 -21.73 -34.18
CA LYS A 738 -11.31 -21.49 -35.28
C LYS A 738 -10.94 -20.33 -36.22
N LYS A 739 -9.90 -19.56 -35.89
CA LYS A 739 -9.36 -18.47 -36.71
C LYS A 739 -7.84 -18.61 -36.90
N GLY A 740 -7.31 -19.84 -36.79
CA GLY A 740 -5.88 -20.12 -36.72
C GLY A 740 -5.34 -20.11 -35.30
N ALA A 741 -4.02 -20.31 -35.18
CA ALA A 741 -3.28 -20.32 -33.94
C ALA A 741 -3.31 -18.97 -33.18
N TYR A 742 -3.13 -19.01 -31.86
CA TYR A 742 -3.06 -17.81 -31.03
C TYR A 742 -1.81 -16.96 -31.27
N ALA A 743 -0.69 -17.59 -31.60
CA ALA A 743 0.60 -16.94 -31.85
C ALA A 743 1.38 -17.68 -32.94
N THR A 744 2.19 -16.97 -33.71
CA THR A 744 2.93 -17.50 -34.87
C THR A 744 4.29 -18.13 -34.53
N ASP A 745 4.68 -18.19 -33.25
CA ASP A 745 5.93 -18.84 -32.81
C ASP A 745 5.76 -20.37 -32.76
N PRO A 746 6.53 -21.16 -33.54
CA PRO A 746 6.44 -22.62 -33.50
C PRO A 746 6.85 -23.22 -32.14
N ASN A 747 7.57 -22.49 -31.29
CA ASN A 747 7.99 -22.93 -29.96
C ASN A 747 7.00 -22.56 -28.83
N TYR A 748 5.91 -21.87 -29.16
CA TYR A 748 4.98 -21.27 -28.20
C TYR A 748 4.47 -22.26 -27.13
N LYS A 749 4.09 -23.48 -27.55
CA LYS A 749 3.70 -24.56 -26.62
C LYS A 749 4.82 -24.91 -25.64
N THR A 750 6.01 -25.18 -26.17
CA THR A 750 7.20 -25.60 -25.40
C THR A 750 7.61 -24.54 -24.39
N SER A 751 7.59 -23.26 -24.80
CA SER A 751 7.94 -22.14 -23.91
C SER A 751 6.95 -22.01 -22.75
N ILE A 752 5.63 -22.00 -23.02
CA ILE A 752 4.62 -21.89 -21.95
C ILE A 752 4.65 -23.11 -21.03
N LYS A 753 4.87 -24.33 -21.55
CA LYS A 753 5.01 -25.54 -20.71
C LYS A 753 6.23 -25.45 -19.77
N GLY A 754 7.36 -24.93 -20.25
CA GLY A 754 8.53 -24.63 -19.43
C GLY A 754 8.23 -23.60 -18.32
N ILE A 755 7.50 -22.53 -18.66
CA ILE A 755 7.07 -21.51 -17.71
C ILE A 755 6.07 -22.07 -16.68
N PHE A 756 5.12 -22.90 -17.10
CA PHE A 756 4.08 -23.49 -16.25
C PHE A 756 4.65 -24.30 -15.08
N ASN A 757 5.67 -25.13 -15.34
CA ASN A 757 6.38 -25.85 -14.28
C ASN A 757 7.00 -24.91 -13.24
N GLY A 758 7.50 -23.75 -13.68
CA GLY A 758 7.95 -22.66 -12.79
C GLY A 758 6.80 -22.03 -12.00
N VAL A 759 5.66 -21.77 -12.64
CA VAL A 759 4.45 -21.20 -12.01
C VAL A 759 3.89 -22.12 -10.92
N VAL A 760 3.75 -23.42 -11.17
CA VAL A 760 3.27 -24.39 -10.17
C VAL A 760 4.24 -24.49 -9.00
N LYS A 761 5.56 -24.50 -9.26
CA LYS A 761 6.58 -24.49 -8.20
C LYS A 761 6.48 -23.24 -7.33
N ASP A 762 6.38 -22.07 -7.94
CA ASP A 762 6.26 -20.79 -7.24
C ASP A 762 4.98 -20.74 -6.38
N TYR A 763 3.83 -21.14 -6.95
CA TYR A 763 2.56 -21.12 -6.22
C TYR A 763 2.52 -22.12 -5.07
N LYS A 764 3.15 -23.29 -5.23
CA LYS A 764 3.33 -24.27 -4.16
C LYS A 764 4.17 -23.72 -3.01
N GLU A 765 5.17 -22.89 -3.30
CA GLU A 765 5.94 -22.20 -2.27
C GLU A 765 5.12 -21.12 -1.54
N ILE A 766 4.30 -20.35 -2.28
CA ILE A 766 3.35 -19.38 -1.71
C ILE A 766 2.37 -20.08 -0.75
N LEU A 767 1.75 -21.20 -1.17
CA LEU A 767 0.83 -21.94 -0.31
C LEU A 767 1.52 -22.53 0.93
N ASN A 768 2.75 -23.05 0.81
CA ASN A 768 3.53 -23.53 1.96
C ASN A 768 3.88 -22.40 2.94
N TYR A 769 4.27 -21.22 2.44
CA TYR A 769 4.50 -20.03 3.26
C TYR A 769 3.24 -19.58 4.00
N ARG A 770 2.09 -19.55 3.31
CA ARG A 770 0.79 -19.23 3.92
C ARG A 770 0.37 -20.28 4.97
N LEU A 771 0.55 -21.57 4.69
CA LEU A 771 0.30 -22.67 5.65
C LEU A 771 1.15 -22.52 6.92
N CYS A 772 2.39 -22.06 6.77
CA CYS A 772 3.31 -21.81 7.88
C CYS A 772 2.92 -20.57 8.71
N LYS A 773 2.43 -19.49 8.06
CA LYS A 773 1.97 -18.27 8.75
C LYS A 773 0.57 -18.38 9.36
N GLU A 774 -0.26 -19.32 8.92
CA GLU A 774 -1.63 -19.48 9.42
C GLU A 774 -1.66 -20.00 10.88
N LYS A 775 -2.41 -19.30 11.75
CA LYS A 775 -2.57 -19.62 13.17
C LYS A 775 -3.76 -20.56 13.40
N LEU A 776 -4.82 -20.47 12.60
CA LEU A 776 -6.08 -21.20 12.78
C LEU A 776 -6.03 -22.58 12.10
N GLU A 777 -6.41 -23.65 12.80
CA GLU A 777 -6.34 -25.01 12.22
C GLU A 777 -7.35 -25.24 11.09
N GLU A 778 -8.49 -24.53 11.10
CA GLU A 778 -9.43 -24.50 9.96
C GLU A 778 -8.77 -23.88 8.71
N GLY A 779 -8.07 -22.76 8.87
CA GLY A 779 -7.29 -22.13 7.80
C GLY A 779 -6.18 -23.04 7.29
N LYS A 780 -5.43 -23.69 8.18
CA LYS A 780 -4.41 -24.69 7.78
C LYS A 780 -5.03 -25.84 7.00
N ASN A 781 -6.18 -26.36 7.43
CA ASN A 781 -6.87 -27.45 6.74
C ASN A 781 -7.41 -27.02 5.36
N LYS A 782 -7.83 -25.76 5.20
CA LYS A 782 -8.14 -25.21 3.86
C LYS A 782 -6.89 -25.15 2.99
N ILE A 783 -5.77 -24.63 3.50
CA ILE A 783 -4.53 -24.50 2.73
C ILE A 783 -3.91 -25.87 2.37
N LYS A 784 -3.99 -26.87 3.27
CA LYS A 784 -3.61 -28.27 2.98
C LYS A 784 -4.40 -28.82 1.77
N LYS A 785 -5.73 -28.65 1.75
CA LYS A 785 -6.59 -29.04 0.63
C LYS A 785 -6.26 -28.29 -0.66
N ASP A 786 -5.95 -27.00 -0.58
CA ASP A 786 -5.50 -26.21 -1.74
C ASP A 786 -4.13 -26.71 -2.27
N ILE A 787 -3.21 -27.14 -1.42
CA ILE A 787 -1.94 -27.79 -1.82
C ILE A 787 -2.19 -29.15 -2.47
N GLU A 788 -3.07 -29.99 -1.89
CA GLU A 788 -3.48 -31.27 -2.48
C GLU A 788 -4.11 -31.09 -3.87
N LEU A 789 -4.93 -30.05 -4.05
CA LEU A 789 -5.58 -29.72 -5.30
C LEU A 789 -4.58 -29.17 -6.34
N LEU A 790 -3.64 -28.33 -5.93
CA LEU A 790 -2.54 -27.86 -6.79
C LEU A 790 -1.66 -29.04 -7.27
N ASN A 791 -1.39 -30.02 -6.39
CA ASN A 791 -0.63 -31.23 -6.73
C ASN A 791 -1.34 -32.17 -7.72
N LYS A 792 -2.63 -31.94 -8.03
CA LYS A 792 -3.40 -32.73 -9.02
C LYS A 792 -3.38 -32.14 -10.44
N LEU A 793 -2.75 -30.98 -10.65
CA LEU A 793 -2.51 -30.48 -12.00
C LEU A 793 -1.55 -31.40 -12.78
N LYS A 794 -1.75 -31.44 -14.09
CA LYS A 794 -0.97 -32.18 -15.09
C LYS A 794 -0.65 -31.24 -16.26
#